data_AF-A0A7X6UFS2-F1
#
_entry.id   AF-A0A7X6UFS2-F1
#
_cell.length_a   1.000
_cell.length_b   1.000
_cell.length_c   1.000
_cell.angle_alpha   90.00
_cell.angle_beta   90.00
_cell.angle_gamma   90.00
#
_symmetry.space_group_name_H-M   'P 1'
#
loop_
_entity.id
_entity.type
_entity.pdbx_description
1 polymer ?
#
loop_
_entity_poly.entity_id
_entity_poly.type
_entity_poly.pdbx_seq_one_letter_code
_entity_poly.pdbx_strand_id
1 'polypeptide(L)'
;MLSFVLSRISLLPVSLVAENASGTETLIYYIAAGILTIAVLIGISMMSKVERSVVGNALGAVSMLLAIVLTLWYFKIFNVVELWIAMLVGLLIGVVLAIKVKMIQMPQMVGLLNGLGGGASMLAGILTLIAAKPEETVFSLATAGLAIFVGTLTLTGSLVAAGKLHHVLPQRPIVLKGHPVWTGATVILSLVTVVLLVFPAILAATVLKTVLIILCAVFSGAFGIIFAIRVGGADMPITISLLNSLSGVAGSIAGMAIADPLLVAVGGVVGASGLLLTQIMCRAMNRKLFDILLGKTSAAGKPVAAAKAAPQPEQKQPIPAMSPDQACGSWLRDAERVIIVPGYGMALSQAQSLVKQLMTELEAEGKEVKFAIHPVAGRMPGHMNVLLAEVDIPYDKLYEMQDINDEFKDTDVALVIGANDVINPAANTAEGTPIYGMPILDVEDANKIIMCNFDTLPGYAGVGNPLYDEGREDHIALMLGDAKETLDAIMKSYRQAEPATGEVDHDQTALTPELQCGYWLREAEKVIIVPGYGMALSQAQSTVKQLAAELEAEGKQVEFAIHPVAGRMPGHMNVLLAEVDIPYDKLREMDEINPAFKDTDVALVIGANDVVNPAANTAEGTPIYGMPILDVEDAKHLIICNFDKLPGYAGVDNPLYDEGRDDHIALMLGDAKETLDAIIQAFRVCQVPSDVQGKESSPEEEGGKWLDEAERVIIVPGYGMALSQAQSLVKQLMTELEAAGKEVKFAIHPVAGRMPGHMNVLLAEVDVPYDKLHEMQDINDEFAKADVALVIGANDVVNPAANTAEGTPIYGMPILDVEDAKHLIICNFDKLPGYAGVDNPLYDEDYRSGTALLLGDAKETLNGLIRAYRKC
;
A
#
# COMPACT_ATOMS: atom_id res chain seq x y z
N MET A 1 -36.14 6.73 29.82
CA MET A 1 -35.16 7.22 28.83
C MET A 1 -35.76 7.44 27.45
N LEU A 2 -36.35 6.43 26.80
CA LEU A 2 -36.94 6.58 25.45
C LEU A 2 -38.07 7.63 25.39
N SER A 3 -38.95 7.69 26.41
CA SER A 3 -39.99 8.72 26.53
C SER A 3 -39.43 10.12 26.88
N PHE A 4 -38.24 10.18 27.48
CA PHE A 4 -37.52 11.43 27.79
C PHE A 4 -36.82 11.99 26.54
N VAL A 5 -36.33 11.12 25.65
CA VAL A 5 -35.79 11.48 24.33
C VAL A 5 -36.92 11.89 23.38
N LEU A 6 -38.03 11.14 23.35
CA LEU A 6 -39.20 11.45 22.49
C LEU A 6 -39.92 12.76 22.89
N SER A 7 -39.98 13.11 24.18
CA SER A 7 -40.57 14.37 24.65
C SER A 7 -39.70 15.62 24.39
N ARG A 8 -38.42 15.45 24.05
CA ARG A 8 -37.58 16.53 23.51
C ARG A 8 -37.55 16.57 21.99
N ILE A 9 -37.79 15.45 21.31
CA ILE A 9 -38.01 15.43 19.86
C ILE A 9 -39.30 16.20 19.48
N SER A 10 -40.31 16.23 20.36
CA SER A 10 -41.50 17.08 20.19
C SER A 10 -41.27 18.59 20.35
N LEU A 11 -40.04 19.02 20.67
CA LEU A 11 -39.65 20.43 20.78
C LEU A 11 -38.80 20.92 19.60
N LEU A 12 -38.48 20.07 18.62
CA LEU A 12 -38.01 20.57 17.32
C LEU A 12 -39.23 21.16 16.61
N PRO A 13 -39.24 22.46 16.27
CA PRO A 13 -40.27 23.01 15.41
C PRO A 13 -40.10 22.36 14.04
N VAL A 14 -40.82 21.27 13.80
CA VAL A 14 -40.99 20.64 12.47
C VAL A 14 -41.85 21.54 11.55
N SER A 15 -42.26 22.71 12.04
CA SER A 15 -42.47 23.89 11.20
C SER A 15 -41.11 24.52 10.94
N LEU A 16 -40.42 24.13 9.87
CA LEU A 16 -39.34 24.93 9.31
C LEU A 16 -39.95 26.28 8.93
N VAL A 17 -39.78 27.26 9.82
CA VAL A 17 -40.26 28.64 9.67
C VAL A 17 -39.48 29.28 8.53
N ALA A 18 -39.92 29.06 7.29
CA ALA A 18 -39.79 30.03 6.22
C ALA A 18 -40.89 31.12 6.31
N GLU A 19 -41.83 31.00 7.27
CA GLU A 19 -42.91 31.98 7.49
C GLU A 19 -42.39 33.38 7.90
N ASN A 20 -41.10 33.53 8.23
CA ASN A 20 -40.48 34.81 8.63
C ASN A 20 -39.27 35.21 7.76
N ALA A 21 -39.08 34.63 6.58
CA ALA A 21 -38.06 35.11 5.64
C ALA A 21 -38.60 36.31 4.86
N SER A 22 -37.87 37.43 4.83
CA SER A 22 -38.29 38.55 3.98
C SER A 22 -38.17 38.15 2.50
N GLY A 23 -38.99 38.73 1.62
CA GLY A 23 -38.89 38.45 0.17
C GLY A 23 -37.48 38.70 -0.40
N THR A 24 -36.72 39.60 0.21
CA THR A 24 -35.31 39.85 -0.11
C THR A 24 -34.39 38.69 0.34
N GLU A 25 -34.60 38.10 1.52
CA GLU A 25 -33.83 36.93 1.99
C GLU A 25 -34.03 35.72 1.06
N THR A 26 -35.28 35.46 0.65
CA THR A 26 -35.60 34.39 -0.32
C THR A 26 -34.97 34.64 -1.69
N LEU A 27 -34.98 35.88 -2.18
CA LEU A 27 -34.32 36.23 -3.44
C LEU A 27 -32.80 36.00 -3.36
N ILE A 28 -32.16 36.44 -2.27
CA ILE A 28 -30.72 36.21 -2.03
C ILE A 28 -30.42 34.73 -2.01
N TYR A 29 -31.23 33.94 -1.30
CA TYR A 29 -31.07 32.49 -1.22
C TYR A 29 -31.09 31.83 -2.59
N TYR A 30 -32.08 32.13 -3.44
CA TYR A 30 -32.18 31.54 -4.78
C TYR A 30 -31.04 31.94 -5.72
N ILE A 31 -30.61 33.21 -5.68
CA ILE A 31 -29.46 33.66 -6.48
C ILE A 31 -28.18 32.95 -6.02
N ALA A 32 -27.92 32.94 -4.71
CA ALA A 32 -26.74 32.29 -4.15
C ALA A 32 -26.76 30.77 -4.42
N ALA A 33 -27.91 30.12 -4.29
CA ALA A 33 -28.07 28.70 -4.63
C ALA A 33 -27.76 28.41 -6.10
N GLY A 34 -28.22 29.26 -7.01
CA GLY A 34 -27.90 29.16 -8.44
C GLY A 34 -26.40 29.30 -8.70
N ILE A 35 -25.75 30.30 -8.10
CA ILE A 35 -24.30 30.52 -8.22
C ILE A 35 -23.52 29.32 -7.69
N LEU A 36 -23.88 28.82 -6.51
CA LEU A 36 -23.20 27.67 -5.89
C LEU A 36 -23.39 26.39 -6.71
N THR A 37 -24.58 26.18 -7.30
CA THR A 37 -24.82 25.04 -8.20
C THR A 37 -23.90 25.11 -9.43
N ILE A 38 -23.78 26.29 -10.04
CA ILE A 38 -22.89 26.50 -11.18
C ILE A 38 -21.43 26.28 -10.76
N ALA A 39 -21.03 26.77 -9.58
CA ALA A 39 -19.69 26.56 -9.05
C ALA A 39 -19.37 25.07 -8.82
N VAL A 40 -20.31 24.29 -8.29
CA VAL A 40 -20.18 22.83 -8.16
C VAL A 40 -20.03 22.17 -9.53
N LEU A 41 -20.84 22.57 -10.52
CA LEU A 41 -20.76 22.03 -11.88
C LEU A 41 -19.40 22.36 -12.54
N ILE A 42 -18.92 23.59 -12.38
CA ILE A 42 -17.58 24.00 -12.85
C ILE A 42 -16.51 23.18 -12.13
N GLY A 43 -16.62 22.98 -10.82
CA GLY A 43 -15.72 22.14 -10.03
C GLY A 43 -15.63 20.71 -10.59
N ILE A 44 -16.78 20.09 -10.87
CA ILE A 44 -16.84 18.76 -11.51
C ILE A 44 -16.22 18.77 -12.91
N SER A 45 -16.52 19.79 -13.72
CA SER A 45 -15.92 19.93 -15.05
C SER A 45 -14.42 20.18 -15.02
N MET A 46 -13.89 20.77 -13.94
CA MET A 46 -12.45 20.94 -13.74
C MET A 46 -11.79 19.65 -13.28
N MET A 47 -12.49 18.83 -12.48
CA MET A 47 -12.03 17.49 -12.07
C MET A 47 -11.90 16.50 -13.24
N SER A 48 -12.60 16.74 -14.36
CA SER A 48 -12.42 15.94 -15.58
C SER A 48 -11.15 16.28 -16.37
N LYS A 49 -10.35 17.26 -15.93
CA LYS A 49 -9.08 17.67 -16.54
C LYS A 49 -7.97 17.55 -15.51
N VAL A 50 -6.95 16.76 -15.81
CA VAL A 50 -5.87 16.43 -14.86
C VAL A 50 -5.24 17.70 -14.28
N GLU A 51 -4.90 18.69 -15.11
CA GLU A 51 -4.20 19.91 -14.68
C GLU A 51 -5.04 20.80 -13.76
N ARG A 52 -6.38 20.69 -13.84
CA ARG A 52 -7.32 21.51 -13.06
C ARG A 52 -8.01 20.73 -11.95
N SER A 53 -7.69 19.44 -11.78
CA SER A 53 -8.45 18.56 -10.90
C SER A 53 -8.41 18.99 -9.44
N VAL A 54 -7.22 19.37 -8.95
CA VAL A 54 -7.03 19.86 -7.57
C VAL A 54 -7.83 21.13 -7.31
N VAL A 55 -7.78 22.10 -8.25
CA VAL A 55 -8.53 23.36 -8.14
C VAL A 55 -10.03 23.11 -8.24
N GLY A 56 -10.46 22.19 -9.11
CA GLY A 56 -11.85 21.76 -9.24
C GLY A 56 -12.40 21.17 -7.95
N ASN A 57 -11.63 20.30 -7.30
CA ASN A 57 -11.98 19.72 -6.00
C ASN A 57 -12.07 20.79 -4.91
N ALA A 58 -11.09 21.70 -4.84
CA ALA A 58 -11.11 22.82 -3.89
C ALA A 58 -12.34 23.72 -4.08
N LEU A 59 -12.69 24.05 -5.34
CA LEU A 59 -13.90 24.81 -5.66
C LEU A 59 -15.17 24.07 -5.21
N GLY A 60 -15.23 22.76 -5.41
CA GLY A 60 -16.32 21.92 -4.92
C GLY A 60 -16.46 21.95 -3.40
N ALA A 61 -15.35 21.78 -2.67
CA ALA A 61 -15.32 21.82 -1.21
C ALA A 61 -15.77 23.17 -0.64
N VAL A 62 -15.27 24.28 -1.19
CA VAL A 62 -15.68 25.63 -0.79
C VAL A 62 -17.15 25.87 -1.11
N SER A 63 -17.62 25.44 -2.28
CA SER A 63 -19.03 25.59 -2.66
C SER A 63 -19.96 24.83 -1.72
N MET A 64 -19.59 23.62 -1.29
CA MET A 64 -20.34 22.83 -0.32
C MET A 64 -20.34 23.46 1.08
N LEU A 65 -19.21 24.00 1.54
CA LEU A 65 -19.15 24.73 2.81
C LEU A 65 -20.07 25.97 2.79
N LEU A 66 -20.01 26.75 1.70
CA LEU A 66 -20.87 27.92 1.52
C LEU A 66 -22.35 27.54 1.42
N ALA A 67 -22.68 26.42 0.78
CA ALA A 67 -24.05 25.88 0.73
C ALA A 67 -24.58 25.56 2.14
N ILE A 68 -23.77 24.92 2.99
CA ILE A 68 -24.14 24.65 4.39
C ILE A 68 -24.41 25.98 5.13
N VAL A 69 -23.48 26.94 5.04
CA VAL A 69 -23.62 28.25 5.70
C VAL A 69 -24.86 29.01 5.21
N LEU A 70 -25.11 28.99 3.90
CA LEU A 70 -26.29 29.63 3.28
C LEU A 70 -27.59 29.03 3.81
N THR A 71 -27.66 27.70 3.91
CA THR A 71 -28.82 26.98 4.48
C THR A 71 -29.03 27.31 5.95
N LEU A 72 -27.95 27.33 6.77
CA LEU A 72 -28.04 27.69 8.18
C LEU A 72 -28.59 29.12 8.39
N TRP A 73 -28.15 30.05 7.54
CA TRP A 73 -28.61 31.43 7.53
C TRP A 73 -30.08 31.55 7.12
N TYR A 74 -30.44 30.98 5.98
CA TYR A 74 -31.78 31.11 5.41
C TYR A 74 -32.86 30.55 6.34
N PHE A 75 -32.61 29.39 6.93
CA PHE A 75 -33.54 28.76 7.87
C PHE A 75 -33.40 29.26 9.32
N LYS A 76 -32.48 30.20 9.58
CA LYS A 76 -32.26 30.81 10.91
C LYS A 76 -31.94 29.79 12.02
N ILE A 77 -31.15 28.76 11.67
CA ILE A 77 -30.86 27.60 12.52
C ILE A 77 -29.42 27.57 13.08
N PHE A 78 -28.67 28.68 13.02
CA PHE A 78 -27.32 28.76 13.61
C PHE A 78 -27.27 28.41 15.10
N ASN A 79 -28.34 28.69 15.83
CA ASN A 79 -28.40 28.51 17.29
C ASN A 79 -28.78 27.07 17.72
N VAL A 80 -28.99 26.15 16.78
CA VAL A 80 -29.36 24.75 17.09
C VAL A 80 -28.11 23.96 17.45
N VAL A 81 -27.89 23.73 18.75
CA VAL A 81 -26.67 23.07 19.26
C VAL A 81 -26.58 21.61 18.80
N GLU A 82 -27.71 20.91 18.75
CA GLU A 82 -27.79 19.51 18.32
C GLU A 82 -27.29 19.31 16.88
N LEU A 83 -27.49 20.32 16.02
CA LEU A 83 -27.02 20.31 14.63
C LEU A 83 -25.49 20.36 14.57
N TRP A 84 -24.86 21.23 15.35
CA TRP A 84 -23.40 21.33 15.42
C TRP A 84 -22.75 20.07 15.98
N ILE A 85 -23.37 19.44 16.99
CA ILE A 85 -22.89 18.16 17.53
C ILE A 85 -22.96 17.08 16.45
N ALA A 86 -24.08 16.97 15.72
CA ALA A 86 -24.23 16.00 14.64
C ALA A 86 -23.22 16.23 13.50
N MET A 87 -23.01 17.49 13.09
CA MET A 87 -22.00 17.84 12.08
C MET A 87 -20.58 17.53 12.56
N LEU A 88 -20.25 17.81 13.82
CA LEU A 88 -18.95 17.51 14.41
C LEU A 88 -18.68 16.00 14.42
N VAL A 89 -19.65 15.20 14.85
CA VAL A 89 -19.52 13.73 14.84
C VAL A 89 -19.34 13.21 13.42
N GLY A 90 -20.13 13.70 12.47
CA GLY A 90 -20.00 13.34 11.05
C GLY A 90 -18.63 13.73 10.47
N LEU A 91 -18.15 14.93 10.79
CA LEU A 91 -16.83 15.41 10.38
C LEU A 91 -15.71 14.56 10.95
N LEU A 92 -15.74 14.24 12.26
CA LEU A 92 -14.73 13.41 12.91
C LEU A 92 -14.67 12.01 12.29
N ILE A 93 -15.82 11.36 12.10
CA ILE A 93 -15.87 10.05 11.44
C ILE A 93 -15.33 10.16 10.00
N GLY A 94 -15.74 11.19 9.25
CA GLY A 94 -15.29 11.42 7.88
C GLY A 94 -13.77 11.60 7.78
N VAL A 95 -13.18 12.45 8.64
CA VAL A 95 -11.74 12.71 8.69
C VAL A 95 -10.95 11.46 9.09
N VAL A 96 -11.41 10.73 10.11
CA VAL A 96 -10.75 9.49 10.54
C VAL A 96 -10.77 8.45 9.42
N LEU A 97 -11.90 8.28 8.73
CA LEU A 97 -11.97 7.35 7.60
C LEU A 97 -11.09 7.81 6.42
N ALA A 98 -11.06 9.11 6.10
CA ALA A 98 -10.25 9.65 5.01
C ALA A 98 -8.74 9.44 5.24
N ILE A 99 -8.27 9.56 6.49
CA ILE A 99 -6.83 9.38 6.82
C ILE A 99 -6.44 7.90 6.89
N LYS A 100 -7.33 7.01 7.34
CA LYS A 100 -7.00 5.59 7.59
C LYS A 100 -7.16 4.67 6.37
N VAL A 101 -7.97 5.05 5.39
CA VAL A 101 -8.27 4.21 4.22
C VAL A 101 -7.07 4.18 3.27
N LYS A 102 -6.62 2.98 2.90
CA LYS A 102 -5.55 2.79 1.89
C LYS A 102 -6.09 3.05 0.47
N MET A 103 -5.24 3.47 -0.46
CA MET A 103 -5.67 3.76 -1.86
C MET A 103 -6.34 2.55 -2.55
N ILE A 104 -5.87 1.33 -2.28
CA ILE A 104 -6.49 0.09 -2.78
C ILE A 104 -7.92 -0.16 -2.26
N GLN A 105 -8.31 0.49 -1.15
CA GLN A 105 -9.62 0.36 -0.50
C GLN A 105 -10.61 1.47 -0.90
N MET A 106 -10.18 2.43 -1.71
CA MET A 106 -11.02 3.55 -2.17
C MET A 106 -12.35 3.13 -2.80
N PRO A 107 -12.45 2.05 -3.60
CA PRO A 107 -13.73 1.63 -4.18
C PRO A 107 -14.82 1.37 -3.15
N GLN A 108 -14.52 0.59 -2.09
CA GLN A 108 -15.51 0.31 -1.05
C GLN A 108 -15.82 1.53 -0.18
N MET A 109 -14.85 2.42 0.00
CA MET A 109 -15.04 3.64 0.78
C MET A 109 -16.00 4.61 0.06
N VAL A 110 -15.84 4.78 -1.25
CA VAL A 110 -16.78 5.54 -2.09
C VAL A 110 -18.17 4.94 -2.02
N GLY A 111 -18.29 3.60 -2.14
CA GLY A 111 -19.56 2.90 -1.96
C GLY A 111 -20.21 3.19 -0.60
N LEU A 112 -19.45 3.07 0.49
CA LEU A 112 -19.96 3.33 1.84
C LEU A 112 -20.46 4.78 2.00
N LEU A 113 -19.65 5.78 1.64
CA LEU A 113 -20.01 7.19 1.75
C LEU A 113 -21.23 7.54 0.89
N ASN A 114 -21.31 6.97 -0.32
CA ASN A 114 -22.47 7.15 -1.18
C ASN A 114 -23.76 6.60 -0.55
N GLY A 115 -23.66 5.43 0.09
CA GLY A 115 -24.78 4.84 0.83
C GLY A 115 -25.31 5.77 1.92
N LEU A 116 -24.42 6.46 2.65
CA LEU A 116 -24.81 7.45 3.66
C LEU A 116 -25.57 8.64 3.07
N GLY A 117 -25.20 9.10 1.86
CA GLY A 117 -25.94 10.13 1.13
C GLY A 117 -27.37 9.70 0.76
N GLY A 118 -27.53 8.46 0.30
CA GLY A 118 -28.86 7.85 0.10
C GLY A 118 -29.66 7.75 1.39
N GLY A 119 -29.00 7.38 2.49
CA GLY A 119 -29.58 7.34 3.84
C GLY A 119 -30.07 8.71 4.32
N ALA A 120 -29.32 9.78 4.06
CA ALA A 120 -29.74 11.15 4.37
C ALA A 120 -31.01 11.54 3.60
N SER A 121 -31.09 11.21 2.31
CA SER A 121 -32.28 11.45 1.47
C SER A 121 -33.50 10.66 1.94
N MET A 122 -33.30 9.40 2.37
CA MET A 122 -34.33 8.58 2.99
C MET A 122 -34.86 9.26 4.26
N LEU A 123 -33.99 9.73 5.15
CA LEU A 123 -34.40 10.41 6.39
C LEU A 123 -35.16 11.70 6.09
N ALA A 124 -34.74 12.49 5.11
CA ALA A 124 -35.46 13.68 4.67
C ALA A 124 -36.89 13.35 4.19
N GLY A 125 -37.05 12.29 3.39
CA GLY A 125 -38.36 11.81 2.95
C GLY A 125 -39.26 11.32 4.10
N ILE A 126 -38.69 10.55 5.04
CA ILE A 126 -39.40 10.08 6.25
C ILE A 126 -39.89 11.26 7.06
N LEU A 127 -39.02 12.24 7.36
CA LEU A 127 -39.36 13.41 8.15
C LEU A 127 -40.45 14.25 7.47
N THR A 128 -40.37 14.42 6.15
CA THR A 128 -41.37 15.15 5.37
C THR A 128 -42.75 14.48 5.48
N LEU A 129 -42.86 13.16 5.33
CA LEU A 129 -44.14 12.46 5.45
C LEU A 129 -44.68 12.38 6.89
N ILE A 130 -43.79 12.32 7.90
CA ILE A 130 -44.20 12.40 9.30
C ILE A 130 -44.82 13.77 9.57
N ALA A 131 -44.20 14.84 9.09
CA ALA A 131 -44.62 16.23 9.23
C ALA A 131 -45.86 16.59 8.40
N ALA A 132 -46.09 15.88 7.29
CA ALA A 132 -47.13 16.21 6.32
C ALA A 132 -48.54 16.18 6.92
N LYS A 133 -49.30 17.23 6.56
CA LYS A 133 -50.70 17.46 6.97
C LYS A 133 -51.64 17.07 5.82
N PRO A 134 -52.94 16.81 6.08
CA PRO A 134 -53.93 16.44 5.04
C PRO A 134 -54.00 17.37 3.81
N GLU A 135 -53.55 18.62 3.94
CA GLU A 135 -53.58 19.67 2.91
C GLU A 135 -52.28 19.76 2.10
N GLU A 136 -51.30 18.92 2.40
CA GLU A 136 -50.02 18.87 1.70
C GLU A 136 -50.21 18.52 0.21
N THR A 137 -49.36 19.07 -0.66
CA THR A 137 -49.49 18.83 -2.10
C THR A 137 -49.17 17.37 -2.46
N VAL A 138 -49.92 16.82 -3.42
CA VAL A 138 -49.65 15.50 -4.00
C VAL A 138 -48.19 15.37 -4.47
N PHE A 139 -47.64 16.45 -5.02
CA PHE A 139 -46.25 16.49 -5.48
C PHE A 139 -45.25 16.30 -4.34
N SER A 140 -45.40 17.06 -3.24
CA SER A 140 -44.57 16.95 -2.03
C SER A 140 -44.64 15.55 -1.42
N LEU A 141 -45.86 14.99 -1.28
CA LEU A 141 -46.07 13.65 -0.74
C LEU A 141 -45.45 12.55 -1.63
N ALA A 142 -45.66 12.64 -2.94
CA ALA A 142 -45.13 11.66 -3.89
C ALA A 142 -43.61 11.70 -3.95
N THR A 143 -43.02 12.89 -3.99
CA THR A 143 -41.56 13.07 -3.99
C THR A 143 -40.94 12.65 -2.67
N ALA A 144 -41.57 12.92 -1.51
CA ALA A 144 -41.10 12.41 -0.23
C ALA A 144 -41.12 10.87 -0.16
N GLY A 145 -42.17 10.22 -0.67
CA GLY A 145 -42.23 8.76 -0.78
C GLY A 145 -41.16 8.21 -1.73
N LEU A 146 -40.92 8.86 -2.87
CA LEU A 146 -39.85 8.50 -3.79
C LEU A 146 -38.45 8.71 -3.18
N ALA A 147 -38.25 9.72 -2.34
CA ALA A 147 -37.00 9.94 -1.63
C ALA A 147 -36.70 8.79 -0.64
N ILE A 148 -37.73 8.26 0.04
CA ILE A 148 -37.58 7.04 0.85
C ILE A 148 -37.22 5.86 -0.03
N PHE A 149 -37.97 5.64 -1.13
CA PHE A 149 -37.68 4.55 -2.05
C PHE A 149 -36.24 4.63 -2.58
N VAL A 150 -35.86 5.68 -3.30
CA VAL A 150 -34.52 5.79 -3.92
C VAL A 150 -33.40 5.92 -2.88
N GLY A 151 -33.65 6.59 -1.76
CA GLY A 151 -32.68 6.72 -0.67
C GLY A 151 -32.36 5.38 0.00
N THR A 152 -33.38 4.60 0.37
CA THR A 152 -33.16 3.33 1.07
C THR A 152 -32.52 2.27 0.17
N LEU A 153 -32.94 2.16 -1.11
CA LEU A 153 -32.29 1.20 -2.03
C LEU A 153 -30.83 1.58 -2.29
N THR A 154 -30.51 2.87 -2.32
CA THR A 154 -29.14 3.36 -2.48
C THR A 154 -28.30 3.02 -1.26
N LEU A 155 -28.83 3.25 -0.05
CA LEU A 155 -28.17 2.90 1.20
C LEU A 155 -27.85 1.40 1.26
N THR A 156 -28.86 0.53 1.15
CA THR A 156 -28.65 -0.90 1.32
C THR A 156 -27.87 -1.52 0.16
N GLY A 157 -28.11 -1.08 -1.08
CA GLY A 157 -27.33 -1.51 -2.24
C GLY A 157 -25.85 -1.15 -2.13
N SER A 158 -25.54 0.06 -1.65
CA SER A 158 -24.15 0.51 -1.52
C SER A 158 -23.41 -0.21 -0.39
N LEU A 159 -24.10 -0.52 0.72
CA LEU A 159 -23.53 -1.33 1.80
C LEU A 159 -23.19 -2.75 1.34
N VAL A 160 -24.04 -3.38 0.52
CA VAL A 160 -23.75 -4.70 -0.06
C VAL A 160 -22.57 -4.62 -1.03
N ALA A 161 -22.51 -3.59 -1.89
CA ALA A 161 -21.41 -3.40 -2.82
C ALA A 161 -20.07 -3.18 -2.09
N ALA A 162 -20.05 -2.30 -1.08
CA ALA A 162 -18.89 -2.07 -0.23
C ALA A 162 -18.48 -3.33 0.53
N GLY A 163 -19.43 -4.07 1.11
CA GLY A 163 -19.16 -5.32 1.82
C GLY A 163 -18.55 -6.41 0.94
N LYS A 164 -18.93 -6.49 -0.34
CA LYS A 164 -18.32 -7.41 -1.30
C LYS A 164 -16.88 -7.03 -1.66
N LEU A 165 -16.62 -5.75 -1.89
CA LEU A 165 -15.27 -5.28 -2.18
C LEU A 165 -14.35 -5.36 -0.96
N HIS A 166 -14.90 -5.17 0.25
CA HIS A 166 -14.19 -5.35 1.51
C HIS A 166 -14.10 -6.82 1.97
N HIS A 167 -14.52 -7.79 1.15
CA HIS A 167 -14.49 -9.23 1.45
C HIS A 167 -15.27 -9.69 2.68
N VAL A 168 -16.12 -8.82 3.25
CA VAL A 168 -17.08 -9.20 4.31
C VAL A 168 -18.24 -10.03 3.73
N LEU A 169 -18.53 -9.84 2.43
CA LEU A 169 -19.48 -10.64 1.66
C LEU A 169 -18.76 -11.36 0.50
N PRO A 170 -19.24 -12.55 0.06
CA PRO A 170 -18.69 -13.24 -1.09
C PRO A 170 -18.76 -12.38 -2.36
N GLN A 171 -17.64 -12.28 -3.09
CA GLN A 171 -17.56 -11.50 -4.33
C GLN A 171 -18.31 -12.14 -5.51
N ARG A 172 -18.54 -13.45 -5.47
CA ARG A 172 -19.29 -14.16 -6.52
C ARG A 172 -20.77 -13.74 -6.55
N PRO A 173 -21.42 -13.69 -7.72
CA PRO A 173 -22.87 -13.51 -7.84
C PRO A 173 -23.66 -14.51 -6.98
N ILE A 174 -24.63 -14.02 -6.20
CA ILE A 174 -25.55 -14.88 -5.44
C ILE A 174 -26.96 -14.77 -6.03
N VAL A 175 -27.46 -15.87 -6.59
CA VAL A 175 -28.81 -15.94 -7.18
C VAL A 175 -29.75 -16.66 -6.22
N LEU A 176 -30.78 -15.95 -5.76
CA LEU A 176 -31.79 -16.50 -4.85
C LEU A 176 -32.79 -17.40 -5.60
N LYS A 177 -33.40 -18.36 -4.90
CA LYS A 177 -34.52 -19.13 -5.46
C LYS A 177 -35.69 -18.17 -5.73
N GLY A 178 -36.14 -18.10 -6.99
CA GLY A 178 -37.18 -17.15 -7.41
C GLY A 178 -36.70 -15.69 -7.46
N HIS A 179 -35.40 -15.44 -7.66
CA HIS A 179 -34.82 -14.09 -7.62
C HIS A 179 -35.59 -13.02 -8.44
N PRO A 180 -36.03 -13.27 -9.70
CA PRO A 180 -36.81 -12.28 -10.45
C PRO A 180 -38.15 -11.93 -9.79
N VAL A 181 -38.79 -12.89 -9.12
CA VAL A 181 -40.04 -12.70 -8.39
C VAL A 181 -39.80 -11.79 -7.19
N TRP A 182 -38.77 -12.07 -6.39
CA TRP A 182 -38.43 -11.23 -5.23
C TRP A 182 -38.01 -9.81 -5.62
N THR A 183 -37.25 -9.68 -6.72
CA THR A 183 -36.85 -8.38 -7.27
C THR A 183 -38.09 -7.58 -7.72
N GLY A 184 -38.96 -8.18 -8.53
CA GLY A 184 -40.18 -7.53 -8.99
C GLY A 184 -41.14 -7.20 -7.85
N ALA A 185 -41.34 -8.12 -6.90
CA ALA A 185 -42.23 -7.92 -5.76
C ALA A 185 -41.77 -6.77 -4.87
N THR A 186 -40.49 -6.70 -4.52
CA THR A 186 -39.97 -5.63 -3.65
C THR A 186 -40.05 -4.25 -4.30
N VAL A 187 -39.75 -4.13 -5.60
CA VAL A 187 -39.96 -2.88 -6.35
C VAL A 187 -41.44 -2.50 -6.40
N ILE A 188 -42.33 -3.41 -6.80
CA ILE A 188 -43.75 -3.13 -6.93
C ILE A 188 -44.35 -2.74 -5.58
N LEU A 189 -44.04 -3.48 -4.51
CA LEU A 189 -44.54 -3.19 -3.17
C LEU A 189 -44.05 -1.83 -2.66
N SER A 190 -42.78 -1.47 -2.92
CA SER A 190 -42.28 -0.14 -2.58
C SER A 190 -43.03 0.98 -3.35
N LEU A 191 -43.25 0.84 -4.66
CA LEU A 191 -43.99 1.82 -5.45
C LEU A 191 -45.46 1.92 -5.02
N VAL A 192 -46.10 0.80 -4.68
CA VAL A 192 -47.47 0.80 -4.13
C VAL A 192 -47.52 1.60 -2.82
N THR A 193 -46.55 1.45 -1.92
CA THR A 193 -46.52 2.26 -0.69
C THR A 193 -46.39 3.76 -1.00
N VAL A 194 -45.56 4.15 -1.99
CA VAL A 194 -45.44 5.56 -2.42
C VAL A 194 -46.78 6.10 -2.93
N VAL A 195 -47.48 5.35 -3.78
CA VAL A 195 -48.80 5.75 -4.30
C VAL A 195 -49.82 5.86 -3.17
N LEU A 196 -49.82 4.93 -2.22
CA LEU A 196 -50.74 4.95 -1.08
C LEU A 196 -50.54 6.15 -0.16
N LEU A 197 -49.28 6.59 0.01
CA LEU A 197 -48.93 7.72 0.88
C LEU A 197 -49.44 9.08 0.38
N VAL A 198 -49.87 9.18 -0.88
CA VAL A 198 -50.41 10.41 -1.48
C VAL A 198 -51.89 10.63 -1.13
N PHE A 199 -52.63 9.59 -0.71
CA PHE A 199 -54.07 9.73 -0.47
C PHE A 199 -54.37 10.47 0.83
N PRO A 200 -55.23 11.52 0.82
CA PRO A 200 -55.56 12.29 2.02
C PRO A 200 -56.14 11.45 3.16
N ALA A 201 -56.92 10.42 2.85
CA ALA A 201 -57.49 9.49 3.84
C ALA A 201 -56.41 8.69 4.58
N ILE A 202 -55.33 8.31 3.89
CA ILE A 202 -54.17 7.66 4.47
C ILE A 202 -53.38 8.64 5.34
N LEU A 203 -53.24 9.88 4.85
CA LEU A 203 -52.49 10.93 5.55
C LEU A 203 -53.14 11.31 6.89
N ALA A 204 -54.47 11.28 6.97
CA ALA A 204 -55.24 11.48 8.19
C ALA A 204 -55.16 10.29 9.18
N ALA A 205 -54.79 9.09 8.71
CA ALA A 205 -54.69 7.89 9.52
C ALA A 205 -53.25 7.67 10.01
N THR A 206 -52.85 8.37 11.09
CA THR A 206 -51.46 8.42 11.61
C THR A 206 -50.78 7.06 11.73
N VAL A 207 -51.47 6.04 12.25
CA VAL A 207 -50.90 4.69 12.39
C VAL A 207 -50.65 4.06 11.02
N LEU A 208 -51.64 4.11 10.13
CA LEU A 208 -51.54 3.53 8.79
C LEU A 208 -50.46 4.25 7.95
N LYS A 209 -50.39 5.58 8.03
CA LYS A 209 -49.32 6.39 7.44
C LYS A 209 -47.94 5.91 7.89
N THR A 210 -47.74 5.78 9.20
CA THR A 210 -46.45 5.35 9.77
C THR A 210 -46.07 3.94 9.33
N VAL A 211 -47.03 3.02 9.30
CA VAL A 211 -46.83 1.66 8.80
C VAL A 211 -46.41 1.68 7.33
N LEU A 212 -47.07 2.47 6.49
CA LEU A 212 -46.72 2.58 5.06
C LEU A 212 -45.34 3.19 4.83
N ILE A 213 -44.92 4.16 5.63
CA ILE A 213 -43.54 4.71 5.60
C ILE A 213 -42.52 3.60 5.91
N ILE A 214 -42.75 2.83 6.97
CA ILE A 214 -41.85 1.73 7.37
C ILE A 214 -41.83 0.65 6.29
N LEU A 215 -42.99 0.25 5.76
CA LEU A 215 -43.08 -0.74 4.69
C LEU A 215 -42.36 -0.27 3.42
N CYS A 216 -42.45 1.01 3.08
CA CYS A 216 -41.72 1.59 1.95
C CYS A 216 -40.21 1.41 2.13
N ALA A 217 -39.67 1.79 3.30
CA ALA A 217 -38.25 1.62 3.62
C ALA A 217 -37.84 0.14 3.65
N VAL A 218 -38.64 -0.75 4.23
CA VAL A 218 -38.34 -2.19 4.29
C VAL A 218 -38.32 -2.82 2.89
N PHE A 219 -39.33 -2.57 2.06
CA PHE A 219 -39.39 -3.13 0.72
C PHE A 219 -38.30 -2.55 -0.19
N SER A 220 -38.02 -1.25 -0.07
CA SER A 220 -36.92 -0.61 -0.79
C SER A 220 -35.55 -1.13 -0.36
N GLY A 221 -35.33 -1.26 0.96
CA GLY A 221 -34.09 -1.81 1.51
C GLY A 221 -33.86 -3.25 1.07
N ALA A 222 -34.92 -4.08 1.10
CA ALA A 222 -34.89 -5.44 0.57
C ALA A 222 -34.58 -5.45 -0.92
N PHE A 223 -35.19 -4.55 -1.71
CA PHE A 223 -34.87 -4.40 -3.13
C PHE A 223 -33.39 -4.09 -3.34
N GLY A 224 -32.83 -3.10 -2.64
CA GLY A 224 -31.41 -2.74 -2.75
C GLY A 224 -30.46 -3.90 -2.42
N ILE A 225 -30.78 -4.71 -1.41
CA ILE A 225 -30.01 -5.91 -1.06
C ILE A 225 -30.10 -6.95 -2.17
N ILE A 226 -31.32 -7.32 -2.59
CA ILE A 226 -31.56 -8.34 -3.61
C ILE A 226 -30.92 -7.95 -4.94
N PHE A 227 -31.00 -6.67 -5.30
CA PHE A 227 -30.36 -6.09 -6.46
C PHE A 227 -28.83 -6.24 -6.42
N ALA A 228 -28.18 -5.72 -5.38
CA ALA A 228 -26.72 -5.70 -5.30
C ALA A 228 -26.10 -7.09 -5.04
N ILE A 229 -26.80 -8.00 -4.35
CA ILE A 229 -26.26 -9.31 -4.01
C ILE A 229 -26.10 -10.22 -5.25
N ARG A 230 -26.86 -9.96 -6.32
CA ARG A 230 -26.74 -10.70 -7.57
C ARG A 230 -25.59 -10.25 -8.46
N VAL A 231 -25.07 -9.04 -8.26
CA VAL A 231 -23.97 -8.53 -9.08
C VAL A 231 -22.64 -9.16 -8.66
N GLY A 232 -21.71 -9.43 -9.58
CA GLY A 232 -20.40 -10.01 -9.28
C GLY A 232 -19.35 -8.95 -8.91
N GLY A 233 -18.26 -9.37 -8.26
CA GLY A 233 -17.16 -8.52 -7.78
C GLY A 233 -16.59 -7.51 -8.79
N ALA A 234 -16.33 -7.88 -10.04
CA ALA A 234 -15.82 -6.93 -11.05
C ALA A 234 -16.90 -6.04 -11.64
N ASP A 235 -18.17 -6.35 -11.43
CA ASP A 235 -19.27 -5.46 -11.82
C ASP A 235 -19.67 -4.53 -10.69
N MET A 236 -19.05 -4.70 -9.51
CA MET A 236 -19.27 -3.82 -8.36
C MET A 236 -18.93 -2.36 -8.66
N PRO A 237 -17.85 -2.01 -9.40
CA PRO A 237 -17.56 -0.61 -9.70
C PRO A 237 -18.68 0.05 -10.51
N ILE A 238 -19.24 -0.66 -11.51
CA ILE A 238 -20.40 -0.15 -12.27
C ILE A 238 -21.60 0.02 -11.33
N THR A 239 -21.80 -0.92 -10.41
CA THR A 239 -22.90 -0.86 -9.44
C THR A 239 -22.75 0.33 -8.49
N ILE A 240 -21.54 0.59 -8.00
CA ILE A 240 -21.24 1.75 -7.14
C ILE A 240 -21.47 3.05 -7.91
N SER A 241 -21.01 3.14 -9.16
CA SER A 241 -21.26 4.31 -10.01
C SER A 241 -22.75 4.55 -10.26
N LEU A 242 -23.52 3.49 -10.51
CA LEU A 242 -24.97 3.58 -10.67
C LEU A 242 -25.65 4.04 -9.36
N LEU A 243 -25.25 3.46 -8.23
CA LEU A 243 -25.77 3.85 -6.92
C LEU A 243 -25.38 5.30 -6.56
N ASN A 244 -24.24 5.79 -7.06
CA ASN A 244 -23.85 7.19 -6.92
C ASN A 244 -24.78 8.12 -7.69
N SER A 245 -25.16 7.73 -8.91
CA SER A 245 -26.21 8.42 -9.66
C SER A 245 -27.55 8.44 -8.90
N LEU A 246 -27.94 7.29 -8.34
CA LEU A 246 -29.19 7.15 -7.58
C LEU A 246 -29.18 7.99 -6.29
N SER A 247 -28.03 8.14 -5.63
CA SER A 247 -27.87 9.03 -4.48
C SER A 247 -28.12 10.50 -4.84
N GLY A 248 -27.55 10.97 -5.97
CA GLY A 248 -27.81 12.32 -6.49
C GLY A 248 -29.30 12.53 -6.84
N VAL A 249 -29.90 11.57 -7.53
CA VAL A 249 -31.34 11.59 -7.85
C VAL A 249 -32.19 11.58 -6.57
N ALA A 250 -31.86 10.77 -5.57
CA ALA A 250 -32.55 10.74 -4.28
C ALA A 250 -32.47 12.10 -3.57
N GLY A 251 -31.28 12.72 -3.58
CA GLY A 251 -31.09 14.08 -3.06
C GLY A 251 -31.96 15.09 -3.78
N SER A 252 -31.99 15.05 -5.11
CA SER A 252 -32.82 15.96 -5.92
C SER A 252 -34.32 15.79 -5.62
N ILE A 253 -34.78 14.55 -5.50
CA ILE A 253 -36.16 14.21 -5.13
C ILE A 253 -36.49 14.67 -3.71
N ALA A 254 -35.58 14.48 -2.74
CA ALA A 254 -35.75 14.99 -1.39
C ALA A 254 -35.84 16.52 -1.36
N GLY A 255 -35.01 17.21 -2.17
CA GLY A 255 -35.09 18.66 -2.37
C GLY A 255 -36.43 19.10 -2.92
N MET A 256 -37.00 18.37 -3.89
CA MET A 256 -38.34 18.66 -4.42
C MET A 256 -39.43 18.52 -3.35
N ALA A 257 -39.29 17.55 -2.44
CA ALA A 257 -40.23 17.30 -1.36
C ALA A 257 -40.27 18.45 -0.34
N ILE A 258 -39.11 19.06 -0.04
CA ILE A 258 -39.01 20.19 0.89
C ILE A 258 -38.96 21.57 0.19
N ALA A 259 -39.17 21.59 -1.13
CA ALA A 259 -39.08 22.78 -1.98
C ALA A 259 -37.75 23.55 -1.88
N ASP A 260 -36.62 22.84 -1.76
CA ASP A 260 -35.28 23.42 -1.72
C ASP A 260 -34.55 23.38 -3.08
N PRO A 261 -34.44 24.50 -3.81
CA PRO A 261 -33.83 24.51 -5.14
C PRO A 261 -32.33 24.16 -5.12
N LEU A 262 -31.62 24.43 -4.02
CA LEU A 262 -30.19 24.12 -3.93
C LEU A 262 -29.96 22.60 -3.93
N LEU A 263 -30.67 21.88 -3.06
CA LEU A 263 -30.63 20.42 -3.00
C LEU A 263 -31.15 19.77 -4.29
N VAL A 264 -32.23 20.32 -4.89
CA VAL A 264 -32.72 19.86 -6.20
C VAL A 264 -31.64 19.93 -7.26
N ALA A 265 -30.96 21.08 -7.37
CA ALA A 265 -30.02 21.33 -8.44
C ALA A 265 -28.71 20.56 -8.25
N VAL A 266 -28.11 20.57 -7.06
CA VAL A 266 -26.88 19.81 -6.77
C VAL A 266 -27.11 18.31 -6.90
N GLY A 267 -28.23 17.79 -6.37
CA GLY A 267 -28.60 16.38 -6.53
C GLY A 267 -28.77 15.98 -8.00
N GLY A 268 -29.41 16.85 -8.81
CA GLY A 268 -29.58 16.62 -10.25
C GLY A 268 -28.25 16.56 -11.01
N VAL A 269 -27.32 17.48 -10.69
CA VAL A 269 -25.97 17.49 -11.28
C VAL A 269 -25.21 16.21 -10.95
N VAL A 270 -25.19 15.80 -9.68
CA VAL A 270 -24.52 14.56 -9.24
C VAL A 270 -25.17 13.33 -9.89
N GLY A 271 -26.51 13.29 -9.93
CA GLY A 271 -27.27 12.22 -10.55
C GLY A 271 -26.94 12.03 -12.04
N ALA A 272 -26.95 13.13 -12.81
CA ALA A 272 -26.62 13.11 -14.24
C ALA A 272 -25.15 12.72 -14.48
N SER A 273 -24.21 13.29 -13.70
CA SER A 273 -22.78 12.97 -13.81
C SER A 273 -22.50 11.50 -13.51
N GLY A 274 -23.11 10.94 -12.45
CA GLY A 274 -22.96 9.53 -12.11
C GLY A 274 -23.53 8.59 -13.18
N LEU A 275 -24.63 8.97 -13.84
CA LEU A 275 -25.21 8.16 -14.92
C LEU A 275 -24.27 8.13 -16.14
N LEU A 276 -23.72 9.28 -16.53
CA LEU A 276 -22.75 9.38 -17.62
C LEU A 276 -21.50 8.54 -17.33
N LEU A 277 -20.95 8.64 -16.11
CA LEU A 277 -19.81 7.82 -15.69
C LEU A 277 -20.15 6.32 -15.79
N THR A 278 -21.33 5.92 -15.31
CA THR A 278 -21.81 4.54 -15.39
C THR A 278 -21.89 4.05 -16.84
N GLN A 279 -22.33 4.89 -17.78
CA GLN A 279 -22.40 4.55 -19.19
C GLN A 279 -21.02 4.38 -19.83
N ILE A 280 -20.07 5.26 -19.50
CA ILE A 280 -18.67 5.16 -19.96
C ILE A 280 -18.06 3.85 -19.46
N MET A 281 -18.24 3.53 -18.18
CA MET A 281 -17.77 2.27 -17.59
C MET A 281 -18.42 1.04 -18.24
N CYS A 282 -19.74 1.08 -18.46
CA CYS A 282 -20.46 0.03 -19.17
C CYS A 282 -19.86 -0.21 -20.57
N ARG A 283 -19.64 0.85 -21.34
CA ARG A 283 -19.06 0.78 -22.69
C ARG A 283 -17.64 0.21 -22.66
N ALA A 284 -16.81 0.67 -21.72
CA ALA A 284 -15.45 0.19 -21.57
C ALA A 284 -15.37 -1.28 -21.13
N MET A 285 -16.38 -1.78 -20.40
CA MET A 285 -16.49 -3.20 -20.01
C MET A 285 -17.30 -4.05 -21.00
N ASN A 286 -17.64 -3.52 -22.19
CA ASN A 286 -18.57 -4.10 -23.16
C ASN A 286 -19.83 -4.72 -22.53
N ARG A 287 -20.43 -3.98 -21.61
CA ARG A 287 -21.63 -4.38 -20.89
C ARG A 287 -22.74 -3.39 -21.14
N LYS A 288 -23.96 -3.90 -21.19
CA LYS A 288 -25.15 -3.07 -21.19
C LYS A 288 -25.61 -2.86 -19.76
N LEU A 289 -25.88 -1.62 -19.39
CA LEU A 289 -26.42 -1.27 -18.07
C LEU A 289 -27.64 -2.15 -17.70
N PHE A 290 -28.50 -2.44 -18.67
CA PHE A 290 -29.68 -3.28 -18.47
C PHE A 290 -29.36 -4.73 -18.13
N ASP A 291 -28.28 -5.30 -18.67
CA ASP A 291 -27.88 -6.68 -18.38
C ASP A 291 -27.29 -6.81 -16.97
N ILE A 292 -26.61 -5.77 -16.48
CA ILE A 292 -26.15 -5.67 -15.09
C ILE A 292 -27.36 -5.51 -14.15
N LEU A 293 -28.31 -4.63 -14.48
CA LEU A 293 -29.54 -4.41 -13.72
C LEU A 293 -30.40 -5.67 -13.60
N LEU A 294 -30.45 -6.49 -14.65
CA LEU A 294 -31.16 -7.78 -14.65
C LEU A 294 -30.36 -8.92 -14.01
N GLY A 295 -29.13 -8.66 -13.56
CA GLY A 295 -28.24 -9.66 -12.98
C GLY A 295 -27.89 -10.78 -13.96
N LYS A 296 -27.79 -10.48 -15.26
CA LYS A 296 -27.14 -11.34 -16.24
C LYS A 296 -25.63 -11.16 -16.07
N THR A 297 -25.11 -11.69 -14.96
CA THR A 297 -23.67 -11.72 -14.68
C THR A 297 -23.02 -12.85 -15.47
N SER A 298 -21.74 -12.67 -15.81
CA SER A 298 -20.86 -13.59 -16.55
C SER A 298 -20.85 -15.06 -16.12
N ALA A 299 -21.35 -15.39 -14.93
CA ALA A 299 -21.25 -16.73 -14.35
C ALA A 299 -22.40 -17.71 -14.74
N ALA A 300 -23.29 -17.35 -15.66
CA ALA A 300 -24.43 -18.20 -16.04
C ALA A 300 -24.37 -18.74 -17.48
N GLY A 301 -23.19 -18.73 -18.11
CA GLY A 301 -22.94 -19.56 -19.29
C GLY A 301 -22.69 -21.01 -18.84
N LYS A 302 -23.37 -21.99 -19.45
CA LYS A 302 -22.97 -23.40 -19.31
C LYS A 302 -21.47 -23.52 -19.63
N PRO A 303 -20.71 -24.41 -18.96
CA PRO A 303 -19.36 -24.71 -19.38
C PRO A 303 -19.42 -25.14 -20.85
N VAL A 304 -18.88 -24.31 -21.74
CA VAL A 304 -18.65 -24.72 -23.11
C VAL A 304 -17.51 -25.72 -23.03
N ALA A 305 -17.80 -26.96 -23.42
CA ALA A 305 -16.79 -28.00 -23.48
C ALA A 305 -15.59 -27.48 -24.28
N ALA A 306 -14.39 -27.64 -23.73
CA ALA A 306 -13.14 -27.36 -24.42
C ALA A 306 -13.23 -27.93 -25.84
N ALA A 307 -13.07 -27.05 -26.84
CA ALA A 307 -12.99 -27.48 -28.22
C ALA A 307 -11.79 -28.45 -28.33
N LYS A 308 -12.05 -29.64 -28.87
CA LYS A 308 -11.00 -30.64 -29.13
C LYS A 308 -9.88 -29.99 -29.94
N ALA A 309 -8.68 -29.98 -29.38
CA ALA A 309 -7.46 -29.65 -30.08
C ALA A 309 -7.37 -30.44 -31.40
N ALA A 310 -7.08 -29.72 -32.48
CA ALA A 310 -6.80 -30.34 -33.78
C ALA A 310 -5.43 -31.05 -33.75
N PRO A 311 -5.20 -32.07 -34.60
CA PRO A 311 -3.99 -32.87 -34.56
C PRO A 311 -2.75 -32.05 -34.95
N GLN A 312 -1.69 -32.15 -34.14
CA GLN A 312 -0.36 -31.61 -34.40
C GLN A 312 0.26 -32.18 -35.69
N PRO A 313 0.99 -31.36 -36.48
CA PRO A 313 2.10 -31.83 -37.31
C PRO A 313 3.40 -31.88 -36.51
N GLU A 314 4.21 -32.89 -36.82
CA GLU A 314 5.44 -33.29 -36.15
C GLU A 314 6.60 -32.27 -36.16
N GLN A 315 7.28 -32.22 -35.01
CA GLN A 315 8.71 -31.99 -34.75
C GLN A 315 9.48 -30.90 -35.54
N LYS A 316 9.91 -29.87 -34.79
CA LYS A 316 11.23 -29.24 -34.97
C LYS A 316 12.05 -29.37 -33.68
N GLN A 317 13.34 -29.57 -33.87
CA GLN A 317 14.36 -29.89 -32.86
C GLN A 317 14.49 -28.80 -31.79
N PRO A 318 14.99 -29.14 -30.57
CA PRO A 318 15.13 -28.17 -29.50
C PRO A 318 16.29 -27.21 -29.83
N ILE A 319 15.96 -25.93 -29.95
CA ILE A 319 16.92 -24.82 -29.84
C ILE A 319 17.26 -24.70 -28.35
N PRO A 320 18.51 -24.42 -27.93
CA PRO A 320 18.83 -24.31 -26.51
C PRO A 320 18.08 -23.10 -25.94
N ALA A 321 17.06 -23.35 -25.12
CA ALA A 321 16.19 -22.30 -24.61
C ALA A 321 16.93 -21.48 -23.55
N MET A 322 17.11 -20.19 -23.82
CA MET A 322 17.27 -19.17 -22.78
C MET A 322 16.17 -19.37 -21.74
N SER A 323 16.50 -19.23 -20.45
CA SER A 323 15.44 -19.22 -19.44
C SER A 323 14.54 -17.98 -19.65
N PRO A 324 13.24 -18.04 -19.30
CA PRO A 324 12.30 -16.94 -19.55
C PRO A 324 12.77 -15.59 -19.01
N ASP A 325 13.45 -15.58 -17.87
CA ASP A 325 14.10 -14.41 -17.26
C ASP A 325 15.19 -13.82 -18.17
N GLN A 326 16.08 -14.65 -18.73
CA GLN A 326 17.12 -14.23 -19.67
C GLN A 326 16.54 -13.68 -20.98
N ALA A 327 15.46 -14.30 -21.48
CA ALA A 327 14.74 -13.80 -22.64
C ALA A 327 14.12 -12.41 -22.38
N CYS A 328 13.54 -12.19 -21.20
CA CYS A 328 12.99 -10.89 -20.82
C CYS A 328 14.08 -9.80 -20.77
N GLY A 329 15.21 -10.07 -20.11
CA GLY A 329 16.30 -9.12 -19.98
C GLY A 329 16.91 -8.73 -21.33
N SER A 330 17.13 -9.72 -22.21
CA SER A 330 17.65 -9.47 -23.57
C SER A 330 16.66 -8.68 -24.43
N TRP A 331 15.37 -9.05 -24.44
CA TRP A 331 14.37 -8.34 -25.23
C TRP A 331 14.19 -6.89 -24.78
N LEU A 332 14.21 -6.61 -23.48
CA LEU A 332 14.14 -5.24 -22.96
C LEU A 332 15.37 -4.42 -23.35
N ARG A 333 16.56 -5.02 -23.43
CA ARG A 333 17.76 -4.31 -23.89
C ARG A 333 17.72 -3.98 -25.38
N ASP A 334 17.25 -4.90 -26.21
CA ASP A 334 17.20 -4.68 -27.66
C ASP A 334 16.04 -3.75 -28.07
N ALA A 335 15.07 -3.50 -27.19
CA ALA A 335 13.91 -2.66 -27.45
C ALA A 335 14.25 -1.16 -27.49
N GLU A 336 13.72 -0.42 -28.46
CA GLU A 336 13.71 1.05 -28.44
C GLU A 336 12.37 1.58 -27.92
N ARG A 337 11.28 0.85 -28.18
CA ARG A 337 9.90 1.22 -27.78
C ARG A 337 9.29 0.16 -26.88
N VAL A 338 8.96 0.55 -25.65
CA VAL A 338 8.38 -0.32 -24.62
C VAL A 338 7.03 0.21 -24.17
N ILE A 339 5.99 -0.63 -24.28
CA ILE A 339 4.68 -0.32 -23.71
C ILE A 339 4.44 -1.18 -22.48
N ILE A 340 4.26 -0.54 -21.32
CA ILE A 340 3.93 -1.21 -20.07
C ILE A 340 2.41 -1.25 -19.89
N VAL A 341 1.88 -2.45 -19.63
CA VAL A 341 0.44 -2.73 -19.48
C VAL A 341 0.17 -3.17 -18.05
N PRO A 342 -0.18 -2.23 -17.14
CA PRO A 342 -0.46 -2.54 -15.74
C PRO A 342 -1.84 -3.17 -15.55
N GLY A 343 -1.92 -4.14 -14.64
CA GLY A 343 -3.15 -4.81 -14.26
C GLY A 343 -3.35 -4.96 -12.75
N TYR A 344 -4.39 -5.69 -12.36
CA TYR A 344 -4.73 -5.83 -10.95
C TYR A 344 -3.68 -6.62 -10.13
N GLY A 345 -2.93 -7.53 -10.77
CA GLY A 345 -1.84 -8.25 -10.11
C GLY A 345 -0.70 -7.34 -9.64
N MET A 346 -0.41 -6.26 -10.38
CA MET A 346 0.53 -5.21 -9.95
C MET A 346 0.07 -4.54 -8.65
N ALA A 347 -1.23 -4.25 -8.54
CA ALA A 347 -1.80 -3.63 -7.34
C ALA A 347 -1.80 -4.57 -6.13
N LEU A 348 -2.05 -5.87 -6.34
CA LEU A 348 -2.03 -6.88 -5.27
C LEU A 348 -0.63 -7.07 -4.68
N SER A 349 0.39 -7.10 -5.54
CA SER A 349 1.80 -7.28 -5.18
C SER A 349 2.49 -5.99 -4.71
N GLN A 350 1.82 -4.84 -4.85
CA GLN A 350 2.40 -3.52 -4.58
C GLN A 350 3.66 -3.25 -5.43
N ALA A 351 3.64 -3.64 -6.70
CA ALA A 351 4.79 -3.56 -7.59
C ALA A 351 4.97 -2.18 -8.27
N GLN A 352 4.08 -1.20 -8.04
CA GLN A 352 4.11 0.09 -8.72
C GLN A 352 5.46 0.83 -8.60
N SER A 353 6.15 0.71 -7.46
CA SER A 353 7.47 1.34 -7.25
C SER A 353 8.56 0.72 -8.14
N LEU A 354 8.54 -0.60 -8.33
CA LEU A 354 9.47 -1.29 -9.24
C LEU A 354 9.16 -0.96 -10.70
N VAL A 355 7.89 -0.80 -11.05
CA VAL A 355 7.48 -0.37 -12.38
C VAL A 355 8.02 1.04 -12.70
N LYS A 356 7.95 1.94 -11.72
CA LYS A 356 8.56 3.28 -11.84
C LYS A 356 10.08 3.18 -11.99
N GLN A 357 10.73 2.31 -11.23
CA GLN A 357 12.18 2.09 -11.30
C GLN A 357 12.59 1.58 -12.69
N LEU A 358 11.97 0.50 -13.18
CA LEU A 358 12.23 -0.03 -14.52
C LEU A 358 11.98 1.00 -15.63
N MET A 359 10.88 1.75 -15.56
CA MET A 359 10.61 2.85 -16.50
C MET A 359 11.75 3.87 -16.51
N THR A 360 12.25 4.25 -15.33
CA THR A 360 13.32 5.24 -15.19
C THR A 360 14.64 4.71 -15.78
N GLU A 361 14.95 3.43 -15.56
CA GLU A 361 16.14 2.76 -16.11
C GLU A 361 16.08 2.67 -17.64
N LEU A 362 14.94 2.23 -18.19
CA LEU A 362 14.75 2.14 -19.65
C LEU A 362 14.87 3.51 -20.33
N GLU A 363 14.31 4.56 -19.72
CA GLU A 363 14.37 5.93 -20.25
C GLU A 363 15.76 6.56 -20.15
N ALA A 364 16.54 6.19 -19.13
CA ALA A 364 17.93 6.62 -19.00
C ALA A 364 18.79 6.10 -20.17
N GLU A 365 18.48 4.92 -20.70
CA GLU A 365 19.07 4.37 -21.93
C GLU A 365 18.48 4.96 -23.23
N GLY A 366 17.60 5.97 -23.13
CA GLY A 366 17.00 6.65 -24.28
C GLY A 366 15.82 5.90 -24.93
N LYS A 367 15.28 4.87 -24.28
CA LYS A 367 14.13 4.12 -24.78
C LYS A 367 12.83 4.90 -24.56
N GLU A 368 11.88 4.76 -25.49
CA GLU A 368 10.55 5.33 -25.35
C GLU A 368 9.67 4.39 -24.52
N VAL A 369 9.28 4.83 -23.31
CA VAL A 369 8.40 4.06 -22.42
C VAL A 369 7.04 4.73 -22.31
N LYS A 370 5.98 3.98 -22.64
CA LYS A 370 4.58 4.42 -22.49
C LYS A 370 3.80 3.44 -21.63
N PHE A 371 2.76 3.94 -20.96
CA PHE A 371 1.82 3.12 -20.20
C PHE A 371 0.50 3.02 -20.94
N ALA A 372 0.08 1.79 -21.24
CA ALA A 372 -1.21 1.52 -21.84
C ALA A 372 -2.22 1.14 -20.77
N ILE A 373 -3.12 2.06 -20.45
CA ILE A 373 -4.11 1.89 -19.40
C ILE A 373 -5.43 1.44 -20.02
N HIS A 374 -5.83 0.21 -19.70
CA HIS A 374 -7.19 -0.22 -20.00
C HIS A 374 -8.17 0.46 -19.03
N PRO A 375 -9.31 1.04 -19.47
CA PRO A 375 -10.20 1.81 -18.59
C PRO A 375 -10.83 1.02 -17.43
N VAL A 376 -10.69 -0.31 -17.46
CA VAL A 376 -11.30 -1.27 -16.52
C VAL A 376 -10.23 -2.13 -15.84
N ALA A 377 -8.94 -1.80 -16.04
CA ALA A 377 -7.84 -2.43 -15.31
C ALA A 377 -7.96 -2.13 -13.80
N GLY A 378 -7.92 -3.19 -12.99
CA GLY A 378 -8.05 -3.08 -11.53
C GLY A 378 -9.48 -3.27 -11.02
N ARG A 379 -9.79 -2.63 -9.87
CA ARG A 379 -11.09 -2.71 -9.18
C ARG A 379 -11.91 -1.41 -9.17
N MET A 380 -11.46 -0.37 -9.85
CA MET A 380 -12.24 0.86 -10.08
C MET A 380 -11.76 1.56 -11.36
N PRO A 381 -12.60 2.40 -11.99
CA PRO A 381 -12.10 3.31 -13.02
C PRO A 381 -10.95 4.15 -12.48
N GLY A 382 -9.89 4.28 -13.29
CA GLY A 382 -8.71 5.04 -12.91
C GLY A 382 -7.84 4.39 -11.83
N HIS A 383 -8.08 3.13 -11.45
CA HIS A 383 -7.30 2.46 -10.40
C HIS A 383 -5.79 2.47 -10.73
N MET A 384 -5.42 2.08 -11.94
CA MET A 384 -4.01 2.07 -12.35
C MET A 384 -3.43 3.48 -12.40
N ASN A 385 -4.17 4.47 -12.92
CA ASN A 385 -3.70 5.86 -12.97
C ASN A 385 -3.35 6.39 -11.58
N VAL A 386 -4.16 6.07 -10.58
CA VAL A 386 -3.93 6.51 -9.19
C VAL A 386 -2.70 5.84 -8.59
N LEU A 387 -2.52 4.52 -8.80
CA LEU A 387 -1.35 3.80 -8.26
C LEU A 387 -0.04 4.20 -8.95
N LEU A 388 -0.07 4.48 -10.25
CA LEU A 388 1.11 4.95 -10.97
C LEU A 388 1.43 6.40 -10.63
N ALA A 389 0.41 7.24 -10.38
CA ALA A 389 0.61 8.59 -9.87
C ALA A 389 1.14 8.61 -8.43
N GLU A 390 0.79 7.63 -7.60
CA GLU A 390 1.32 7.48 -6.23
C GLU A 390 2.84 7.31 -6.19
N VAL A 391 3.43 6.77 -7.26
CA VAL A 391 4.88 6.59 -7.43
C VAL A 391 5.47 7.57 -8.45
N ASP A 392 4.81 8.71 -8.67
CA ASP A 392 5.30 9.81 -9.51
C ASP A 392 5.58 9.42 -10.97
N ILE A 393 4.74 8.55 -11.56
CA ILE A 393 4.72 8.39 -13.03
C ILE A 393 3.95 9.55 -13.66
N PRO A 394 4.57 10.30 -14.60
CA PRO A 394 3.92 11.43 -15.25
C PRO A 394 2.66 11.03 -16.04
N TYR A 395 1.59 11.83 -15.92
CA TYR A 395 0.31 11.56 -16.57
C TYR A 395 0.38 11.58 -18.11
N ASP A 396 1.31 12.33 -18.69
CA ASP A 396 1.57 12.38 -20.14
C ASP A 396 2.07 11.04 -20.70
N LYS A 397 2.53 10.13 -19.84
CA LYS A 397 2.91 8.76 -20.22
C LYS A 397 1.79 7.75 -20.03
N LEU A 398 0.69 8.15 -19.40
CA LEU A 398 -0.47 7.30 -19.15
C LEU A 398 -1.49 7.47 -20.28
N TYR A 399 -1.42 6.59 -21.26
CA TYR A 399 -2.31 6.61 -22.41
C TYR A 399 -3.52 5.71 -22.16
N GLU A 400 -4.69 6.21 -22.52
CA GLU A 400 -5.91 5.40 -22.56
C GLU A 400 -5.84 4.44 -23.77
N MET A 401 -6.43 3.25 -23.64
CA MET A 401 -6.47 2.21 -24.68
C MET A 401 -6.79 2.74 -26.10
N GLN A 402 -7.70 3.71 -26.22
CA GLN A 402 -8.11 4.27 -27.53
C GLN A 402 -6.98 5.03 -28.24
N ASP A 403 -6.09 5.62 -27.46
CA ASP A 403 -5.03 6.50 -27.95
C ASP A 403 -3.74 5.72 -28.24
N ILE A 404 -3.58 4.53 -27.64
CA ILE A 404 -2.34 3.73 -27.72
C ILE A 404 -2.46 2.42 -28.49
N ASN A 405 -3.67 1.90 -28.75
CA ASN A 405 -3.82 0.58 -29.39
C ASN A 405 -3.14 0.48 -30.77
N ASP A 406 -3.19 1.55 -31.56
CA ASP A 406 -2.56 1.56 -32.89
C ASP A 406 -1.01 1.50 -32.81
N GLU A 407 -0.41 1.88 -31.67
CA GLU A 407 1.04 1.89 -31.48
C GLU A 407 1.64 0.52 -31.12
N PHE A 408 0.83 -0.47 -30.68
CA PHE A 408 1.36 -1.80 -30.33
C PHE A 408 2.07 -2.47 -31.51
N LYS A 409 1.61 -2.27 -32.75
CA LYS A 409 2.23 -2.82 -33.97
C LYS A 409 3.66 -2.35 -34.22
N ASP A 410 3.96 -1.15 -33.71
CA ASP A 410 5.27 -0.53 -33.82
C ASP A 410 6.07 -0.67 -32.51
N THR A 411 5.57 -1.44 -31.53
CA THR A 411 6.22 -1.60 -30.22
C THR A 411 7.13 -2.82 -30.21
N ASP A 412 8.34 -2.65 -29.67
CA ASP A 412 9.33 -3.72 -29.61
C ASP A 412 9.02 -4.71 -28.48
N VAL A 413 8.67 -4.20 -27.30
CA VAL A 413 8.29 -5.01 -26.14
C VAL A 413 7.02 -4.48 -25.48
N ALA A 414 5.99 -5.32 -25.37
CA ALA A 414 4.85 -5.11 -24.49
C ALA A 414 5.08 -5.84 -23.16
N LEU A 415 5.26 -5.07 -22.06
CA LEU A 415 5.43 -5.60 -20.72
C LEU A 415 4.11 -5.60 -19.95
N VAL A 416 3.47 -6.76 -19.86
CA VAL A 416 2.22 -6.97 -19.14
C VAL A 416 2.48 -7.32 -17.69
N ILE A 417 1.92 -6.54 -16.75
CA ILE A 417 2.16 -6.70 -15.31
C ILE A 417 0.84 -6.95 -14.59
N GLY A 418 0.53 -8.23 -14.33
CA GLY A 418 -0.66 -8.62 -13.58
C GLY A 418 -1.98 -8.33 -14.30
N ALA A 419 -1.98 -8.31 -15.63
CA ALA A 419 -3.16 -8.13 -16.48
C ALA A 419 -3.51 -9.44 -17.20
N ASN A 420 -4.81 -9.77 -17.26
CA ASN A 420 -5.29 -10.99 -17.90
C ASN A 420 -6.49 -10.71 -18.82
N ASP A 421 -7.68 -10.42 -18.27
CA ASP A 421 -8.88 -10.23 -19.10
C ASP A 421 -8.76 -9.04 -20.08
N VAL A 422 -8.11 -7.95 -19.66
CA VAL A 422 -7.98 -6.69 -20.43
C VAL A 422 -7.06 -6.77 -21.65
N ILE A 423 -6.32 -7.87 -21.78
CA ILE A 423 -5.43 -8.16 -22.90
C ILE A 423 -5.82 -9.44 -23.66
N ASN A 424 -6.92 -10.09 -23.27
CA ASN A 424 -7.26 -11.44 -23.71
C ASN A 424 -7.84 -11.44 -25.15
N PRO A 425 -7.12 -11.96 -26.17
CA PRO A 425 -7.58 -11.95 -27.56
C PRO A 425 -8.87 -12.74 -27.81
N ALA A 426 -9.26 -13.63 -26.89
CA ALA A 426 -10.55 -14.33 -26.95
C ALA A 426 -11.74 -13.36 -26.95
N ALA A 427 -11.57 -12.10 -26.48
CA ALA A 427 -12.57 -11.07 -26.62
C ALA A 427 -12.96 -10.80 -28.09
N ASN A 428 -12.05 -10.96 -29.05
CA ASN A 428 -12.31 -10.70 -30.46
C ASN A 428 -12.91 -11.91 -31.21
N THR A 429 -12.66 -13.13 -30.72
CA THR A 429 -12.91 -14.36 -31.49
C THR A 429 -13.86 -15.35 -30.82
N ALA A 430 -13.96 -15.36 -29.49
CA ALA A 430 -14.69 -16.38 -28.74
C ALA A 430 -16.16 -15.99 -28.50
N GLU A 431 -16.99 -16.13 -29.52
CA GLU A 431 -18.44 -15.85 -29.45
C GLU A 431 -19.12 -16.59 -28.28
N GLY A 432 -19.97 -15.87 -27.54
CA GLY A 432 -20.72 -16.43 -26.41
C GLY A 432 -19.96 -16.49 -25.09
N THR A 433 -18.69 -16.06 -25.04
CA THR A 433 -17.96 -15.83 -23.79
C THR A 433 -18.33 -14.48 -23.16
N PRO A 434 -18.16 -14.31 -21.84
CA PRO A 434 -18.45 -13.04 -21.16
C PRO A 434 -17.61 -11.84 -21.60
N ILE A 435 -16.49 -12.08 -22.28
CA ILE A 435 -15.58 -11.03 -22.77
C ILE A 435 -15.71 -10.79 -24.28
N TYR A 436 -16.57 -11.55 -24.98
CA TYR A 436 -16.72 -11.37 -26.42
C TYR A 436 -17.20 -9.95 -26.77
N GLY A 437 -16.48 -9.27 -27.66
CA GLY A 437 -16.67 -7.88 -28.06
C GLY A 437 -16.13 -6.84 -27.07
N MET A 438 -15.49 -7.26 -25.97
CA MET A 438 -14.78 -6.36 -25.07
C MET A 438 -13.62 -5.72 -25.82
N PRO A 439 -13.53 -4.37 -25.89
CA PRO A 439 -12.30 -3.73 -26.30
C PRO A 439 -11.17 -4.21 -25.39
N ILE A 440 -10.03 -4.59 -25.97
CA ILE A 440 -8.85 -5.01 -25.22
C ILE A 440 -7.67 -4.16 -25.66
N LEU A 441 -6.60 -4.18 -24.86
CA LEU A 441 -5.30 -3.72 -25.33
C LEU A 441 -4.76 -4.76 -26.30
N ASP A 442 -4.43 -4.35 -27.51
CA ASP A 442 -3.97 -5.22 -28.60
C ASP A 442 -2.48 -5.61 -28.42
N VAL A 443 -2.14 -6.11 -27.22
CA VAL A 443 -0.75 -6.47 -26.84
C VAL A 443 -0.16 -7.57 -27.72
N GLU A 444 -1.03 -8.37 -28.35
CA GLU A 444 -0.65 -9.42 -29.29
C GLU A 444 0.01 -8.86 -30.56
N ASP A 445 -0.23 -7.59 -30.88
CA ASP A 445 0.35 -6.94 -32.06
C ASP A 445 1.81 -6.48 -31.84
N ALA A 446 2.33 -6.49 -30.60
CA ALA A 446 3.70 -6.08 -30.29
C ALA A 446 4.74 -7.13 -30.71
N ASN A 447 5.97 -6.72 -31.03
CA ASN A 447 7.00 -7.64 -31.54
C ASN A 447 7.35 -8.76 -30.53
N LYS A 448 7.45 -8.41 -29.25
CA LYS A 448 7.69 -9.32 -28.12
C LYS A 448 6.77 -8.98 -26.96
N ILE A 449 6.36 -10.00 -26.21
CA ILE A 449 5.46 -9.85 -25.07
C ILE A 449 6.11 -10.48 -23.83
N ILE A 450 6.20 -9.71 -22.75
CA ILE A 450 6.63 -10.22 -21.44
C ILE A 450 5.42 -10.19 -20.52
N MET A 451 5.06 -11.33 -19.93
CA MET A 451 3.88 -11.44 -19.06
C MET A 451 4.28 -11.80 -17.62
N CYS A 452 4.07 -10.88 -16.69
CA CYS A 452 4.31 -11.06 -15.25
C CYS A 452 2.99 -11.34 -14.53
N ASN A 453 2.57 -12.61 -14.49
CA ASN A 453 1.29 -13.02 -13.92
C ASN A 453 1.47 -14.18 -12.94
N PHE A 454 0.62 -14.27 -11.91
CA PHE A 454 0.77 -15.28 -10.86
C PHE A 454 0.63 -16.73 -11.36
N ASP A 455 -0.31 -16.95 -12.28
CA ASP A 455 -0.60 -18.25 -12.89
C ASP A 455 -1.19 -18.06 -14.29
N THR A 456 -1.46 -19.17 -14.98
CA THR A 456 -2.15 -19.20 -16.29
C THR A 456 -3.67 -19.38 -16.16
N LEU A 457 -4.20 -19.30 -14.93
CA LEU A 457 -5.63 -19.51 -14.72
C LEU A 457 -6.42 -18.33 -15.32
N PRO A 458 -7.69 -18.58 -15.70
CA PRO A 458 -8.57 -17.53 -16.14
C PRO A 458 -8.64 -16.36 -15.13
N GLY A 459 -8.69 -15.15 -15.67
CA GLY A 459 -8.89 -13.95 -14.89
C GLY A 459 -10.28 -13.86 -14.28
N TYR A 460 -10.72 -12.65 -14.01
CA TYR A 460 -12.02 -12.42 -13.38
C TYR A 460 -13.19 -12.98 -14.22
N ALA A 461 -13.09 -12.90 -15.55
CA ALA A 461 -14.14 -13.35 -16.46
C ALA A 461 -14.31 -14.88 -16.53
N GLY A 462 -13.35 -15.65 -16.02
CA GLY A 462 -13.38 -17.11 -16.09
C GLY A 462 -13.19 -17.68 -17.50
N VAL A 463 -12.61 -16.90 -18.40
CA VAL A 463 -12.28 -17.29 -19.78
C VAL A 463 -10.76 -17.50 -19.89
N GLY A 464 -10.33 -18.63 -20.46
CA GLY A 464 -8.91 -18.87 -20.72
C GLY A 464 -8.33 -17.83 -21.67
N ASN A 465 -7.05 -17.51 -21.52
CA ASN A 465 -6.35 -16.53 -22.35
C ASN A 465 -5.44 -17.25 -23.36
N PRO A 466 -5.71 -17.14 -24.69
CA PRO A 466 -4.89 -17.76 -25.73
C PRO A 466 -3.41 -17.32 -25.74
N LEU A 467 -3.06 -16.22 -25.06
CA LEU A 467 -1.67 -15.79 -24.92
C LEU A 467 -0.82 -16.75 -24.06
N TYR A 468 -1.45 -17.65 -23.29
CA TYR A 468 -0.75 -18.67 -22.49
C TYR A 468 -0.60 -20.01 -23.22
N ASP A 469 -1.07 -20.14 -24.46
CA ASP A 469 -0.99 -21.40 -25.20
C ASP A 469 0.48 -21.74 -25.56
N GLU A 470 0.83 -23.03 -25.44
CA GLU A 470 2.18 -23.54 -25.74
C GLU A 470 2.56 -23.33 -27.22
N GLY A 471 3.86 -23.19 -27.51
CA GLY A 471 4.38 -22.98 -28.87
C GLY A 471 4.48 -21.51 -29.30
N ARG A 472 4.34 -20.58 -28.36
CA ARG A 472 4.53 -19.13 -28.56
C ARG A 472 5.76 -18.58 -27.85
N GLU A 473 6.65 -19.45 -27.35
CA GLU A 473 7.81 -19.04 -26.52
C GLU A 473 8.80 -18.14 -27.27
N ASP A 474 8.80 -18.18 -28.61
CA ASP A 474 9.61 -17.31 -29.46
C ASP A 474 9.12 -15.84 -29.46
N HIS A 475 7.92 -15.58 -28.96
CA HIS A 475 7.25 -14.27 -29.01
C HIS A 475 6.73 -13.81 -27.64
N ILE A 476 6.44 -14.76 -26.74
CA ILE A 476 5.89 -14.50 -25.40
C ILE A 476 6.80 -15.15 -24.35
N ALA A 477 7.32 -14.34 -23.43
CA ALA A 477 8.00 -14.80 -22.23
C ALA A 477 7.03 -14.75 -21.04
N LEU A 478 6.74 -15.91 -20.46
CA LEU A 478 5.85 -16.05 -19.31
C LEU A 478 6.66 -16.10 -18.01
N MET A 479 6.52 -15.06 -17.19
CA MET A 479 7.09 -14.95 -15.86
C MET A 479 6.00 -15.21 -14.83
N LEU A 480 5.95 -16.45 -14.33
CA LEU A 480 4.95 -16.88 -13.36
C LEU A 480 5.38 -16.59 -11.92
N GLY A 481 4.48 -16.03 -11.12
CA GLY A 481 4.73 -15.72 -9.71
C GLY A 481 4.17 -14.36 -9.29
N ASP A 482 4.51 -13.91 -8.07
CA ASP A 482 4.14 -12.58 -7.64
C ASP A 482 4.70 -11.52 -8.60
N ALA A 483 3.89 -10.52 -8.97
CA ALA A 483 4.29 -9.54 -9.99
C ALA A 483 5.47 -8.66 -9.53
N LYS A 484 5.69 -8.50 -8.22
CA LYS A 484 6.85 -7.80 -7.68
C LYS A 484 8.12 -8.64 -7.85
N GLU A 485 8.06 -9.93 -7.51
CA GLU A 485 9.18 -10.87 -7.61
C GLU A 485 9.62 -11.10 -9.07
N THR A 486 8.65 -11.29 -9.96
CA THR A 486 8.91 -11.50 -11.39
C THR A 486 9.50 -10.26 -12.05
N LEU A 487 9.02 -9.07 -11.69
CA LEU A 487 9.57 -7.80 -12.18
C LEU A 487 11.00 -7.57 -11.67
N ASP A 488 11.26 -7.86 -10.39
CA ASP A 488 12.61 -7.80 -9.81
C ASP A 488 13.59 -8.75 -10.52
N ALA A 489 13.15 -9.97 -10.85
CA ALA A 489 13.95 -10.93 -11.62
C ALA A 489 14.25 -10.43 -13.04
N ILE A 490 13.27 -9.83 -13.72
CA ILE A 490 13.46 -9.24 -15.05
C ILE A 490 14.47 -8.09 -14.98
N MET A 491 14.33 -7.20 -14.00
CA MET A 491 15.25 -6.07 -13.81
C MET A 491 16.68 -6.54 -13.57
N LYS A 492 16.87 -7.58 -12.74
CA LYS A 492 18.18 -8.22 -12.54
C LYS A 492 18.75 -8.79 -13.84
N SER A 493 17.94 -9.49 -14.62
CA SER A 493 18.38 -10.04 -15.92
C SER A 493 18.73 -8.94 -16.93
N TYR A 494 17.92 -7.88 -16.97
CA TYR A 494 18.16 -6.70 -17.79
C TYR A 494 19.46 -5.96 -17.42
N ARG A 495 19.82 -5.92 -16.14
CA ARG A 495 21.12 -5.36 -15.69
C ARG A 495 22.31 -6.27 -16.01
N GLN A 496 22.16 -7.60 -15.89
CA GLN A 496 23.28 -8.54 -15.97
C GLN A 496 23.84 -8.81 -17.38
N ALA A 497 23.08 -8.53 -18.44
CA ALA A 497 23.49 -8.90 -19.80
C ALA A 497 24.28 -7.79 -20.57
N GLU A 498 24.97 -6.87 -19.91
CA GLU A 498 25.75 -5.78 -20.54
C GLU A 498 26.70 -6.26 -21.66
N PRO A 499 26.96 -5.45 -22.72
CA PRO A 499 27.91 -5.81 -23.76
C PRO A 499 29.36 -5.69 -23.28
N ALA A 500 30.08 -6.82 -23.30
CA ALA A 500 31.54 -6.81 -23.26
C ALA A 500 32.09 -6.06 -24.48
N THR A 501 32.79 -4.95 -24.24
CA THR A 501 33.70 -4.34 -25.22
C THR A 501 35.07 -4.11 -24.59
N GLY A 502 36.12 -4.55 -25.30
CA GLY A 502 37.51 -4.15 -25.10
C GLY A 502 38.42 -5.20 -24.47
N GLU A 503 39.21 -5.90 -25.29
CA GLU A 503 40.41 -6.62 -24.83
C GLU A 503 41.42 -5.67 -24.17
N VAL A 504 41.99 -6.05 -23.03
CA VAL A 504 43.37 -5.68 -22.64
C VAL A 504 44.08 -6.88 -22.01
N ASP A 505 45.35 -6.96 -22.39
CA ASP A 505 46.41 -7.94 -22.18
C ASP A 505 46.78 -8.20 -20.70
N HIS A 506 47.55 -9.28 -20.51
CA HIS A 506 47.98 -9.93 -19.28
C HIS A 506 48.66 -9.03 -18.21
N ASP A 507 48.43 -9.45 -16.95
CA ASP A 507 49.39 -9.50 -15.82
C ASP A 507 49.30 -8.40 -14.74
N GLN A 508 48.38 -8.61 -13.78
CA GLN A 508 48.56 -8.48 -12.33
C GLN A 508 47.25 -8.87 -11.66
N THR A 509 47.28 -9.59 -10.54
CA THR A 509 46.10 -10.00 -9.76
C THR A 509 45.31 -8.78 -9.27
N ALA A 510 44.41 -8.24 -10.11
CA ALA A 510 43.51 -7.17 -9.76
C ALA A 510 42.34 -7.74 -8.94
N LEU A 511 42.17 -7.22 -7.74
CA LEU A 511 40.99 -7.43 -6.91
C LEU A 511 39.77 -6.89 -7.65
N THR A 512 38.60 -7.52 -7.50
CA THR A 512 37.36 -6.96 -8.07
C THR A 512 37.05 -5.61 -7.38
N PRO A 513 36.34 -4.68 -8.03
CA PRO A 513 36.01 -3.37 -7.45
C PRO A 513 35.36 -3.46 -6.06
N GLU A 514 34.51 -4.47 -5.85
CA GLU A 514 33.86 -4.77 -4.57
C GLU A 514 34.90 -5.13 -3.50
N LEU A 515 35.81 -6.06 -3.83
CA LEU A 515 36.86 -6.50 -2.90
C LEU A 515 37.83 -5.35 -2.60
N GLN A 516 38.18 -4.54 -3.59
CA GLN A 516 39.01 -3.35 -3.42
C GLN A 516 38.36 -2.35 -2.46
N CYS A 517 37.05 -2.08 -2.59
CA CYS A 517 36.30 -1.28 -1.63
C CYS A 517 36.34 -1.87 -0.22
N GLY A 518 36.13 -3.19 -0.11
CA GLY A 518 36.23 -3.91 1.16
C GLY A 518 37.60 -3.79 1.82
N TYR A 519 38.69 -3.89 1.05
CA TYR A 519 40.06 -3.70 1.54
C TYR A 519 40.33 -2.27 2.00
N TRP A 520 39.94 -1.26 1.20
CA TRP A 520 40.13 0.15 1.57
C TRP A 520 39.37 0.51 2.84
N LEU A 521 38.12 0.06 2.97
CA LEU A 521 37.35 0.25 4.20
C LEU A 521 37.96 -0.49 5.39
N ARG A 522 38.64 -1.63 5.17
CA ARG A 522 39.32 -2.37 6.23
C ARG A 522 40.52 -1.64 6.79
N GLU A 523 41.34 -1.04 5.93
CA GLU A 523 42.54 -0.30 6.32
C GLU A 523 42.26 1.13 6.80
N ALA A 524 41.06 1.65 6.55
CA ALA A 524 40.67 2.99 6.96
C ALA A 524 40.52 3.14 8.49
N GLU A 525 41.07 4.21 9.05
CA GLU A 525 40.76 4.66 10.42
C GLU A 525 39.68 5.73 10.40
N LYS A 526 39.63 6.57 9.35
CA LYS A 526 38.64 7.63 9.15
C LYS A 526 37.85 7.47 7.86
N VAL A 527 36.53 7.42 7.99
CA VAL A 527 35.59 7.28 6.86
C VAL A 527 34.59 8.43 6.88
N ILE A 528 34.44 9.12 5.75
CA ILE A 528 33.39 10.12 5.56
C ILE A 528 32.36 9.58 4.57
N ILE A 529 31.10 9.52 4.98
CA ILE A 529 29.99 9.07 4.15
C ILE A 529 29.25 10.28 3.58
N VAL A 530 29.06 10.33 2.26
CA VAL A 530 28.38 11.39 1.52
C VAL A 530 27.07 10.85 0.96
N PRO A 531 25.93 11.05 1.63
CA PRO A 531 24.62 10.63 1.14
C PRO A 531 24.13 11.56 0.01
N GLY A 532 23.53 10.97 -1.01
CA GLY A 532 22.94 11.68 -2.14
C GLY A 532 21.54 11.19 -2.50
N TYR A 533 20.99 11.72 -3.59
CA TYR A 533 19.64 11.39 -4.00
C TYR A 533 19.48 9.93 -4.45
N GLY A 534 20.53 9.30 -5.01
CA GLY A 534 20.52 7.88 -5.34
C GLY A 534 20.32 6.97 -4.12
N MET A 535 20.84 7.34 -2.95
CA MET A 535 20.55 6.63 -1.68
C MET A 535 19.06 6.68 -1.33
N ALA A 536 18.41 7.83 -1.56
CA ALA A 536 16.98 7.99 -1.30
C ALA A 536 16.11 7.19 -2.28
N LEU A 537 16.51 7.13 -3.56
CA LEU A 537 15.83 6.36 -4.60
C LEU A 537 15.84 4.86 -4.29
N SER A 538 16.97 4.33 -3.84
CA SER A 538 17.12 2.91 -3.50
C SER A 538 16.65 2.53 -2.10
N GLN A 539 16.20 3.50 -1.30
CA GLN A 539 15.90 3.34 0.12
C GLN A 539 17.07 2.69 0.90
N ALA A 540 18.30 3.14 0.62
CA ALA A 540 19.52 2.58 1.21
C ALA A 540 19.84 3.12 2.62
N GLN A 541 19.07 4.04 3.19
CA GLN A 541 19.38 4.67 4.48
C GLN A 541 19.61 3.66 5.62
N SER A 542 18.86 2.54 5.64
CA SER A 542 19.09 1.46 6.62
C SER A 542 20.41 0.74 6.40
N THR A 543 20.80 0.52 5.14
CA THR A 543 22.06 -0.13 4.77
C THR A 543 23.25 0.79 5.06
N VAL A 544 23.08 2.09 4.87
CA VAL A 544 24.06 3.11 5.29
C VAL A 544 24.28 3.08 6.80
N LYS A 545 23.19 3.04 7.60
CA LYS A 545 23.29 2.87 9.06
C LYS A 545 24.03 1.60 9.42
N GLN A 546 23.72 0.49 8.75
CA GLN A 546 24.36 -0.80 8.97
C GLN A 546 25.87 -0.74 8.72
N LEU A 547 26.31 -0.22 7.56
CA LEU A 547 27.72 -0.09 7.23
C LEU A 547 28.44 0.82 8.23
N ALA A 548 27.85 1.98 8.58
CA ALA A 548 28.42 2.89 9.56
C ALA A 548 28.60 2.20 10.94
N ALA A 549 27.60 1.43 11.39
CA ALA A 549 27.68 0.68 12.64
C ALA A 549 28.75 -0.42 12.59
N GLU A 550 28.89 -1.14 11.47
CA GLU A 550 29.95 -2.16 11.31
C GLU A 550 31.36 -1.55 11.29
N LEU A 551 31.54 -0.39 10.66
CA LEU A 551 32.82 0.32 10.66
C LEU A 551 33.17 0.83 12.08
N GLU A 552 32.20 1.41 12.79
CA GLU A 552 32.37 1.90 14.16
C GLU A 552 32.62 0.77 15.16
N ALA A 553 31.99 -0.40 14.98
CA ALA A 553 32.24 -1.59 15.78
C ALA A 553 33.71 -2.05 15.69
N GLU A 554 34.39 -1.75 14.58
CA GLU A 554 35.83 -1.98 14.42
C GLU A 554 36.71 -0.79 14.84
N GLY A 555 36.14 0.18 15.56
CA GLY A 555 36.86 1.32 16.11
C GLY A 555 37.19 2.44 15.10
N LYS A 556 36.56 2.43 13.92
CA LYS A 556 36.77 3.46 12.88
C LYS A 556 35.95 4.71 13.20
N GLN A 557 36.47 5.88 12.86
CA GLN A 557 35.77 7.15 12.97
C GLN A 557 34.90 7.37 11.73
N VAL A 558 33.58 7.43 11.89
CA VAL A 558 32.62 7.64 10.80
C VAL A 558 31.89 8.98 10.98
N GLU A 559 31.97 9.85 9.98
CA GLU A 559 31.20 11.10 9.92
C GLU A 559 30.39 11.20 8.62
N PHE A 560 29.29 11.96 8.64
CA PHE A 560 28.42 12.16 7.48
C PHE A 560 28.55 13.58 6.95
N ALA A 561 28.93 13.71 5.69
CA ALA A 561 29.07 14.98 5.00
C ALA A 561 27.79 15.32 4.24
N ILE A 562 27.03 16.30 4.76
CA ILE A 562 25.73 16.69 4.22
C ILE A 562 25.87 17.93 3.34
N HIS A 563 25.51 17.79 2.07
CA HIS A 563 25.36 18.94 1.18
C HIS A 563 23.95 19.51 1.29
N PRO A 564 23.77 20.85 1.41
CA PRO A 564 22.46 21.46 1.66
C PRO A 564 21.44 21.27 0.52
N VAL A 565 21.92 20.96 -0.69
CA VAL A 565 21.07 20.63 -1.86
C VAL A 565 21.15 19.16 -2.28
N ALA A 566 21.67 18.27 -1.43
CA ALA A 566 21.58 16.84 -1.68
C ALA A 566 20.11 16.37 -1.56
N GLY A 567 19.54 15.89 -2.67
CA GLY A 567 18.14 15.44 -2.75
C GLY A 567 17.21 16.41 -3.47
N ARG A 568 15.88 16.24 -3.31
CA ARG A 568 14.86 17.09 -3.97
C ARG A 568 14.44 18.32 -3.17
N MET A 569 14.87 18.43 -1.92
CA MET A 569 14.58 19.56 -1.04
C MET A 569 15.71 19.76 -0.02
N PRO A 570 15.96 20.98 0.48
CA PRO A 570 16.92 21.20 1.54
C PRO A 570 16.60 20.38 2.80
N GLY A 571 17.63 19.80 3.42
CA GLY A 571 17.50 18.96 4.61
C GLY A 571 16.99 17.54 4.33
N HIS A 572 16.82 17.15 3.06
CA HIS A 572 16.29 15.83 2.70
C HIS A 572 17.16 14.69 3.25
N MET A 573 18.49 14.79 3.16
CA MET A 573 19.40 13.77 3.70
C MET A 573 19.33 13.70 5.23
N ASN A 574 19.21 14.84 5.93
CA ASN A 574 19.08 14.86 7.38
C ASN A 574 17.85 14.11 7.85
N VAL A 575 16.71 14.24 7.14
CA VAL A 575 15.48 13.52 7.47
C VAL A 575 15.63 12.02 7.26
N LEU A 576 16.23 11.58 6.14
CA LEU A 576 16.41 10.16 5.83
C LEU A 576 17.39 9.48 6.78
N LEU A 577 18.48 10.15 7.14
CA LEU A 577 19.43 9.61 8.11
C LEU A 577 18.85 9.63 9.55
N ALA A 578 17.99 10.62 9.87
CA ALA A 578 17.27 10.64 11.13
C ALA A 578 16.17 9.56 11.22
N GLU A 579 15.54 9.18 10.11
CA GLU A 579 14.57 8.08 10.04
C GLU A 579 15.18 6.75 10.49
N VAL A 580 16.48 6.58 10.27
CA VAL A 580 17.26 5.40 10.68
C VAL A 580 18.13 5.68 11.90
N ASP A 581 17.83 6.70 12.70
CA ASP A 581 18.51 7.03 13.96
C ASP A 581 20.03 7.26 13.85
N ILE A 582 20.53 7.82 12.74
CA ILE A 582 21.91 8.31 12.72
C ILE A 582 21.98 9.58 13.58
N PRO A 583 22.89 9.63 14.59
CA PRO A 583 22.98 10.77 15.49
C PRO A 583 23.27 12.10 14.76
N TYR A 584 22.52 13.14 15.13
CA TYR A 584 22.67 14.47 14.52
C TYR A 584 24.07 15.08 14.68
N ASP A 585 24.80 14.72 15.73
CA ASP A 585 26.17 15.19 15.99
C ASP A 585 27.22 14.60 15.03
N LYS A 586 26.85 13.54 14.29
CA LYS A 586 27.66 12.97 13.20
C LYS A 586 27.35 13.59 11.84
N LEU A 587 26.24 14.33 11.71
CA LEU A 587 25.86 15.03 10.49
C LEU A 587 26.59 16.37 10.46
N ARG A 588 27.56 16.50 9.55
CA ARG A 588 28.37 17.70 9.36
C ARG A 588 27.94 18.39 8.08
N GLU A 589 27.64 19.67 8.16
CA GLU A 589 27.34 20.48 6.97
C GLU A 589 28.62 20.68 6.13
N MET A 590 28.46 20.87 4.83
CA MET A 590 29.56 21.00 3.85
C MET A 590 30.68 21.96 4.30
N ASP A 591 30.35 23.16 4.80
CA ASP A 591 31.35 24.16 5.23
C ASP A 591 32.21 23.69 6.42
N GLU A 592 31.68 22.80 7.27
CA GLU A 592 32.37 22.26 8.43
C GLU A 592 33.24 21.05 8.07
N ILE A 593 32.79 20.21 7.14
CA ILE A 593 33.40 18.92 6.83
C ILE A 593 34.41 18.97 5.70
N ASN A 594 34.31 19.91 4.75
CA ASN A 594 35.22 19.97 3.59
C ASN A 594 36.72 19.98 3.96
N PRO A 595 37.17 20.72 4.99
CA PRO A 595 38.58 20.68 5.40
C PRO A 595 39.08 19.30 5.84
N ALA A 596 38.17 18.40 6.28
CA ALA A 596 38.51 17.08 6.80
C ALA A 596 38.76 16.02 5.72
N PHE A 597 38.29 16.21 4.48
CA PHE A 597 38.51 15.23 3.40
C PHE A 597 40.00 14.95 3.17
N LYS A 598 40.88 15.96 3.32
CA LYS A 598 42.35 15.81 3.16
C LYS A 598 42.99 14.83 4.15
N ASP A 599 42.39 14.67 5.32
CA ASP A 599 42.86 13.78 6.40
C ASP A 599 41.99 12.52 6.51
N THR A 600 41.16 12.24 5.50
CA THR A 600 40.22 11.10 5.47
C THR A 600 40.79 9.95 4.65
N ASP A 601 40.74 8.73 5.19
CA ASP A 601 41.26 7.54 4.52
C ASP A 601 40.34 7.08 3.39
N VAL A 602 39.02 7.09 3.63
CA VAL A 602 38.00 6.72 2.64
C VAL A 602 36.84 7.71 2.64
N ALA A 603 36.56 8.32 1.49
CA ALA A 603 35.30 9.00 1.24
C ALA A 603 34.35 8.03 0.50
N LEU A 604 33.17 7.79 1.06
CA LEU A 604 32.14 6.91 0.48
C LEU A 604 30.95 7.74 0.00
N VAL A 605 30.83 7.91 -1.31
CA VAL A 605 29.77 8.66 -1.97
C VAL A 605 28.63 7.73 -2.34
N ILE A 606 27.41 8.01 -1.87
CA ILE A 606 26.24 7.13 -2.03
C ILE A 606 25.13 7.86 -2.76
N GLY A 607 25.05 7.69 -4.08
CA GLY A 607 23.99 8.29 -4.89
C GLY A 607 24.13 9.80 -5.05
N ALA A 608 25.33 10.36 -4.92
CA ALA A 608 25.63 11.78 -5.09
C ALA A 608 26.49 11.99 -6.35
N ASN A 609 26.01 12.85 -7.25
CA ASN A 609 26.72 13.21 -8.49
C ASN A 609 27.03 14.71 -8.51
N ASP A 610 26.02 15.57 -8.70
CA ASP A 610 26.26 17.02 -8.87
C ASP A 610 26.94 17.68 -7.65
N VAL A 611 26.58 17.25 -6.44
CA VAL A 611 27.07 17.83 -5.17
C VAL A 611 28.52 17.45 -4.84
N VAL A 612 29.10 16.53 -5.59
CA VAL A 612 30.52 16.12 -5.49
C VAL A 612 31.28 16.39 -6.79
N ASN A 613 30.65 17.01 -7.80
CA ASN A 613 31.19 17.10 -9.15
C ASN A 613 32.24 18.23 -9.27
N PRO A 614 33.54 17.90 -9.49
CA PRO A 614 34.61 18.91 -9.59
C PRO A 614 34.45 19.87 -10.78
N ALA A 615 33.63 19.53 -11.78
CA ALA A 615 33.30 20.42 -12.90
C ALA A 615 32.66 21.73 -12.42
N ALA A 616 32.05 21.76 -11.23
CA ALA A 616 31.58 23.00 -10.60
C ALA A 616 32.67 24.07 -10.45
N ASN A 617 33.94 23.67 -10.32
CA ASN A 617 35.07 24.58 -10.16
C ASN A 617 35.71 25.02 -11.49
N THR A 618 35.53 24.25 -12.56
CA THR A 618 36.34 24.37 -13.79
C THR A 618 35.52 24.57 -15.08
N ALA A 619 34.28 24.10 -15.13
CA ALA A 619 33.46 24.10 -16.34
C ALA A 619 32.61 25.39 -16.48
N GLU A 620 33.26 26.49 -16.86
CA GLU A 620 32.60 27.79 -17.10
C GLU A 620 31.37 27.68 -18.03
N GLY A 621 30.24 28.25 -17.60
CA GLY A 621 28.99 28.28 -18.37
C GLY A 621 28.04 27.09 -18.15
N THR A 622 28.41 26.14 -17.29
CA THR A 622 27.52 25.04 -16.88
C THR A 622 26.62 25.42 -15.69
N PRO A 623 25.47 24.74 -15.48
CA PRO A 623 24.55 25.05 -14.37
C PRO A 623 25.16 24.91 -12.96
N ILE A 624 26.21 24.10 -12.81
CA ILE A 624 26.92 23.88 -11.53
C ILE A 624 28.17 24.75 -11.39
N TYR A 625 28.54 25.55 -12.41
CA TYR A 625 29.73 26.38 -12.32
C TYR A 625 29.61 27.43 -11.20
N GLY A 626 30.52 27.38 -10.23
CA GLY A 626 30.50 28.20 -9.02
C GLY A 626 29.57 27.67 -7.90
N MET A 627 28.95 26.51 -8.08
CA MET A 627 28.23 25.82 -7.01
C MET A 627 29.25 25.26 -6.00
N PRO A 628 29.07 25.50 -4.68
CA PRO A 628 29.84 24.78 -3.67
C PRO A 628 29.61 23.26 -3.81
N ILE A 629 30.65 22.47 -3.59
CA ILE A 629 30.60 21.00 -3.64
C ILE A 629 31.31 20.42 -2.43
N LEU A 630 31.06 19.14 -2.14
CA LEU A 630 31.87 18.37 -1.21
C LEU A 630 33.18 17.96 -1.87
N ASP A 631 34.31 18.28 -1.24
CA ASP A 631 35.67 18.07 -1.78
C ASP A 631 36.13 16.60 -1.62
N VAL A 632 35.29 15.65 -2.04
CA VAL A 632 35.50 14.20 -1.84
C VAL A 632 36.76 13.66 -2.54
N GLU A 633 37.22 14.36 -3.57
CA GLU A 633 38.44 14.05 -4.33
C GLU A 633 39.72 14.24 -3.49
N ASP A 634 39.66 15.02 -2.41
CA ASP A 634 40.81 15.24 -1.52
C ASP A 634 41.09 14.04 -0.58
N ALA A 635 40.18 13.06 -0.51
CA ALA A 635 40.35 11.86 0.32
C ALA A 635 41.38 10.88 -0.26
N LYS A 636 42.03 10.09 0.61
CA LYS A 636 43.07 9.14 0.20
C LYS A 636 42.53 8.06 -0.75
N HIS A 637 41.33 7.56 -0.49
CA HIS A 637 40.57 6.67 -1.36
C HIS A 637 39.13 7.17 -1.49
N LEU A 638 38.57 7.03 -2.68
CA LEU A 638 37.21 7.46 -2.99
C LEU A 638 36.40 6.27 -3.50
N ILE A 639 35.32 5.92 -2.82
CA ILE A 639 34.37 4.90 -3.25
C ILE A 639 33.10 5.62 -3.68
N ILE A 640 32.64 5.36 -4.91
CA ILE A 640 31.44 6.01 -5.46
C ILE A 640 30.41 4.95 -5.82
N CYS A 641 29.31 4.93 -5.09
CA CYS A 641 28.13 4.11 -5.35
C CYS A 641 27.08 4.94 -6.09
N ASN A 642 27.13 4.94 -7.41
CA ASN A 642 26.17 5.65 -8.26
C ASN A 642 25.56 4.72 -9.30
N PHE A 643 24.36 5.05 -9.78
CA PHE A 643 23.63 4.16 -10.68
C PHE A 643 24.37 3.92 -12.00
N ASP A 644 24.92 4.98 -12.59
CA ASP A 644 25.64 4.98 -13.85
C ASP A 644 26.71 6.09 -13.85
N LYS A 645 27.42 6.25 -14.98
CA LYS A 645 28.36 7.35 -15.23
C LYS A 645 27.69 8.60 -15.82
N LEU A 646 26.36 8.58 -16.03
CA LEU A 646 25.67 9.67 -16.71
C LEU A 646 25.66 10.93 -15.81
N PRO A 647 25.50 12.11 -16.43
CA PRO A 647 25.31 13.34 -15.69
C PRO A 647 24.21 13.27 -14.64
N GLY A 648 24.42 13.98 -13.53
CA GLY A 648 23.38 14.23 -12.54
C GLY A 648 22.27 15.14 -13.07
N TYR A 649 21.47 15.68 -12.15
CA TYR A 649 20.37 16.58 -12.46
C TYR A 649 20.80 17.82 -13.25
N ALA A 650 22.04 18.27 -13.06
CA ALA A 650 22.60 19.41 -13.77
C ALA A 650 22.92 19.16 -15.25
N GLY A 651 22.94 17.90 -15.71
CA GLY A 651 23.31 17.56 -17.09
C GLY A 651 24.78 17.83 -17.41
N VAL A 652 25.66 17.82 -16.41
CA VAL A 652 27.11 17.99 -16.55
C VAL A 652 27.82 16.69 -16.20
N ASP A 653 28.70 16.22 -17.08
CA ASP A 653 29.53 15.05 -16.83
C ASP A 653 30.38 15.25 -15.56
N ASN A 654 30.63 14.17 -14.84
CA ASN A 654 31.43 14.21 -13.61
C ASN A 654 32.85 13.71 -13.90
N PRO A 655 33.89 14.57 -13.84
CA PRO A 655 35.27 14.17 -14.07
C PRO A 655 35.78 13.08 -13.13
N LEU A 656 35.10 12.81 -12.01
CA LEU A 656 35.43 11.68 -11.13
C LEU A 656 35.21 10.31 -11.80
N TYR A 657 34.50 10.24 -12.93
CA TYR A 657 34.20 8.98 -13.63
C TYR A 657 35.07 8.74 -14.87
N ASP A 658 35.95 9.70 -15.20
CA ASP A 658 36.85 9.64 -16.35
C ASP A 658 37.85 8.49 -16.22
N GLU A 659 38.03 7.75 -17.31
CA GLU A 659 38.95 6.61 -17.38
C GLU A 659 40.41 7.07 -17.18
N GLY A 660 41.17 6.38 -16.31
CA GLY A 660 42.55 6.74 -15.99
C GLY A 660 42.74 7.50 -14.68
N ARG A 661 41.69 7.63 -13.86
CA ARG A 661 41.76 8.13 -12.46
C ARG A 661 41.59 7.02 -11.41
N ASP A 662 41.67 5.77 -11.85
CA ASP A 662 41.32 4.56 -11.10
C ASP A 662 42.33 4.18 -10.00
N ASP A 663 43.45 4.89 -9.89
CA ASP A 663 44.52 4.57 -8.93
C ASP A 663 44.08 4.69 -7.44
N HIS A 664 43.04 5.49 -7.15
CA HIS A 664 42.47 5.66 -5.80
C HIS A 664 40.95 5.85 -5.78
N ILE A 665 40.28 5.72 -6.93
CA ILE A 665 38.82 5.82 -7.06
C ILE A 665 38.26 4.45 -7.43
N ALA A 666 37.31 3.94 -6.64
CA ALA A 666 36.54 2.74 -6.95
C ALA A 666 35.11 3.14 -7.29
N LEU A 667 34.72 2.89 -8.53
CA LEU A 667 33.38 3.20 -9.02
C LEU A 667 32.51 1.94 -8.99
N MET A 668 31.48 1.98 -8.15
CA MET A 668 30.50 0.92 -7.95
C MET A 668 29.21 1.34 -8.62
N LEU A 669 28.98 0.83 -9.83
CA LEU A 669 27.80 1.15 -10.63
C LEU A 669 26.60 0.29 -10.25
N GLY A 670 25.39 0.85 -10.35
CA GLY A 670 24.12 0.18 -10.06
C GLY A 670 23.36 0.76 -8.87
N ASP A 671 22.30 0.08 -8.45
CA ASP A 671 21.47 0.54 -7.34
C ASP A 671 22.31 0.79 -6.08
N ALA A 672 22.15 1.97 -5.46
CA ALA A 672 22.99 2.39 -4.35
C ALA A 672 22.86 1.47 -3.11
N LYS A 673 21.74 0.75 -2.97
CA LYS A 673 21.56 -0.24 -1.90
C LYS A 673 22.30 -1.53 -2.23
N GLU A 674 22.16 -2.03 -3.46
CA GLU A 674 22.84 -3.26 -3.92
C GLU A 674 24.37 -3.11 -3.89
N THR A 675 24.89 -1.97 -4.35
CA THR A 675 26.32 -1.67 -4.33
C THR A 675 26.85 -1.54 -2.90
N LEU A 676 26.07 -0.93 -1.98
CA LEU A 676 26.42 -0.92 -0.55
C LEU A 676 26.42 -2.32 0.07
N ASP A 677 25.41 -3.13 -0.24
CA ASP A 677 25.32 -4.51 0.26
C ASP A 677 26.54 -5.32 -0.23
N ALA A 678 26.95 -5.15 -1.49
CA ALA A 678 28.16 -5.77 -2.03
C ALA A 678 29.43 -5.31 -1.30
N ILE A 679 29.56 -4.01 -1.00
CA ILE A 679 30.67 -3.47 -0.23
C ILE A 679 30.68 -4.01 1.20
N ILE A 680 29.54 -4.09 1.87
CA ILE A 680 29.42 -4.67 3.22
C ILE A 680 29.88 -6.13 3.20
N GLN A 681 29.44 -6.91 2.21
CA GLN A 681 29.89 -8.31 2.08
C GLN A 681 31.40 -8.39 1.81
N ALA A 682 31.93 -7.54 0.93
CA ALA A 682 33.36 -7.50 0.66
C ALA A 682 34.17 -7.11 1.91
N PHE A 683 33.72 -6.09 2.66
CA PHE A 683 34.32 -5.67 3.92
C PHE A 683 34.37 -6.80 4.96
N ARG A 684 33.32 -7.62 5.04
CA ARG A 684 33.26 -8.81 5.90
C ARG A 684 34.19 -9.93 5.44
N VAL A 685 34.38 -10.08 4.12
CA VAL A 685 35.19 -11.16 3.52
C VAL A 685 36.69 -10.84 3.52
N CYS A 686 37.09 -9.57 3.41
CA CYS A 686 38.49 -9.13 3.34
C CYS A 686 39.29 -9.24 4.67
N GLN A 687 38.95 -10.21 5.53
CA GLN A 687 39.71 -10.49 6.75
C GLN A 687 41.11 -11.05 6.44
N VAL A 688 42.16 -10.35 6.90
CA VAL A 688 43.56 -10.79 6.91
C VAL A 688 43.75 -11.85 8.02
N PRO A 689 44.53 -12.93 7.78
CA PRO A 689 44.70 -14.00 8.75
C PRO A 689 45.56 -13.56 9.93
N SER A 690 45.07 -13.75 11.14
CA SER A 690 45.90 -13.83 12.34
C SER A 690 45.68 -15.18 13.01
N ASP A 691 46.66 -16.06 12.78
CA ASP A 691 47.05 -17.03 13.80
C ASP A 691 47.19 -16.30 15.15
N VAL A 692 46.72 -16.99 16.20
CA VAL A 692 46.71 -16.60 17.63
C VAL A 692 45.46 -15.84 18.10
N GLN A 693 44.32 -16.54 18.25
CA GLN A 693 43.69 -16.86 19.54
C GLN A 693 42.32 -17.55 19.34
N GLY A 694 42.09 -18.67 20.07
CA GLY A 694 40.81 -19.30 20.42
C GLY A 694 39.72 -19.48 19.34
N LYS A 695 39.34 -20.73 19.03
CA LYS A 695 38.02 -21.01 18.45
C LYS A 695 36.92 -20.49 19.39
N GLU A 696 36.30 -19.37 19.08
CA GLU A 696 35.01 -19.01 19.67
C GLU A 696 33.90 -19.50 18.74
N SER A 697 33.01 -20.33 19.29
CA SER A 697 31.77 -20.75 18.64
C SER A 697 30.84 -19.56 18.47
N SER A 698 30.10 -19.49 17.37
CA SER A 698 29.11 -18.41 17.20
C SER A 698 28.07 -18.44 18.33
N PRO A 699 27.43 -17.32 18.69
CA PRO A 699 26.39 -17.29 19.73
C PRO A 699 25.24 -18.26 19.46
N GLU A 700 24.93 -18.53 18.19
CA GLU A 700 23.94 -19.53 17.79
C GLU A 700 24.40 -20.97 18.09
N GLU A 701 25.68 -21.28 17.82
CA GLU A 701 26.27 -22.59 18.10
C GLU A 701 26.45 -22.82 19.61
N GLU A 702 26.81 -21.77 20.35
CA GLU A 702 26.93 -21.81 21.80
C GLU A 702 25.55 -21.96 22.47
N GLY A 703 24.56 -21.17 22.05
CA GLY A 703 23.18 -21.30 22.50
C GLY A 703 22.56 -22.66 22.16
N GLY A 704 22.88 -23.22 20.97
CA GLY A 704 22.46 -24.55 20.57
C GLY A 704 23.01 -25.65 21.50
N LYS A 705 24.28 -25.56 21.90
CA LYS A 705 24.89 -26.49 22.86
C LYS A 705 24.31 -26.36 24.26
N TRP A 706 24.08 -25.13 24.74
CA TRP A 706 23.45 -24.93 26.04
C TRP A 706 22.02 -25.48 26.08
N LEU A 707 21.26 -25.31 24.99
CA LEU A 707 19.95 -25.95 24.85
C LEU A 707 20.07 -27.47 24.83
N ASP A 708 21.13 -28.04 24.24
CA ASP A 708 21.37 -29.48 24.25
C ASP A 708 21.66 -30.05 25.64
N GLU A 709 22.53 -29.38 26.39
CA GLU A 709 22.96 -29.80 27.73
C GLU A 709 21.93 -29.49 28.84
N ALA A 710 20.92 -28.66 28.58
CA ALA A 710 19.92 -28.24 29.55
C ALA A 710 18.94 -29.36 29.93
N GLU A 711 18.66 -29.50 31.22
CA GLU A 711 17.53 -30.30 31.73
C GLU A 711 16.29 -29.43 31.94
N ARG A 712 16.47 -28.15 32.31
CA ARG A 712 15.40 -27.17 32.55
C ARG A 712 15.54 -25.92 31.70
N VAL A 713 14.52 -25.64 30.88
CA VAL A 713 14.47 -24.49 29.98
C VAL A 713 13.25 -23.64 30.29
N ILE A 714 13.46 -22.34 30.52
CA ILE A 714 12.38 -21.36 30.68
C ILE A 714 12.37 -20.43 29.46
N ILE A 715 11.25 -20.41 28.73
CA ILE A 715 11.07 -19.57 27.55
C ILE A 715 10.29 -18.30 27.92
N VAL A 716 10.83 -17.14 27.54
CA VAL A 716 10.24 -15.83 27.79
C VAL A 716 9.81 -15.19 26.46
N PRO A 717 8.53 -15.30 26.08
CA PRO A 717 8.02 -14.69 24.86
C PRO A 717 7.80 -13.18 25.05
N GLY A 718 8.16 -12.40 24.03
CA GLY A 718 7.99 -10.96 24.00
C GLY A 718 7.33 -10.43 22.74
N TYR A 719 7.27 -9.10 22.62
CA TYR A 719 6.60 -8.46 21.49
C TYR A 719 7.32 -8.69 20.14
N GLY A 720 8.65 -8.83 20.14
CA GLY A 720 9.42 -9.16 18.94
C GLY A 720 9.04 -10.52 18.34
N MET A 721 8.71 -11.52 19.17
CA MET A 721 8.16 -12.80 18.71
C MET A 721 6.82 -12.61 17.96
N ALA A 722 5.96 -11.71 18.45
CA ALA A 722 4.67 -11.42 17.84
C ALA A 722 4.80 -10.68 16.52
N LEU A 723 5.76 -9.73 16.43
CA LEU A 723 6.06 -8.98 15.20
C LEU A 723 6.53 -9.90 14.07
N SER A 724 7.41 -10.84 14.39
CA SER A 724 7.98 -11.78 13.42
C SER A 724 7.10 -13.00 13.13
N GLN A 725 5.97 -13.15 13.84
CA GLN A 725 5.10 -14.33 13.78
C GLN A 725 5.84 -15.66 14.08
N ALA A 726 6.70 -15.65 15.11
CA ALA A 726 7.56 -16.79 15.46
C ALA A 726 6.90 -17.83 16.39
N GLN A 727 5.63 -17.66 16.80
CA GLN A 727 4.97 -18.54 17.78
C GLN A 727 4.94 -20.03 17.38
N SER A 728 4.85 -20.33 16.07
CA SER A 728 4.90 -21.71 15.57
C SER A 728 6.28 -22.37 15.78
N LEU A 729 7.36 -21.61 15.63
CA LEU A 729 8.73 -22.09 15.88
C LEU A 729 9.00 -22.28 17.37
N VAL A 730 8.43 -21.42 18.22
CA VAL A 730 8.50 -21.58 19.67
C VAL A 730 7.82 -22.88 20.11
N LYS A 731 6.64 -23.17 19.55
CA LYS A 731 5.96 -24.45 19.78
C LYS A 731 6.78 -25.65 19.27
N GLN A 732 7.40 -25.50 18.10
CA GLN A 732 8.25 -26.53 17.52
C GLN A 732 9.45 -26.84 18.42
N LEU A 733 10.18 -25.81 18.87
CA LEU A 733 11.32 -25.96 19.78
C LEU A 733 10.90 -26.59 21.11
N MET A 734 9.81 -26.13 21.72
CA MET A 734 9.26 -26.74 22.94
C MET A 734 9.00 -28.24 22.75
N THR A 735 8.39 -28.62 21.63
CA THR A 735 8.09 -30.03 21.33
C THR A 735 9.36 -30.86 21.15
N GLU A 736 10.39 -30.30 20.50
CA GLU A 736 11.69 -30.96 20.30
C GLU A 736 12.47 -31.13 21.62
N LEU A 737 12.45 -30.13 22.50
CA LEU A 737 13.09 -30.18 23.81
C LEU A 737 12.40 -31.19 24.74
N GLU A 738 11.07 -31.22 24.77
CA GLU A 738 10.30 -32.19 25.55
C GLU A 738 10.47 -33.62 25.05
N ALA A 739 10.54 -33.80 23.72
CA ALA A 739 10.86 -35.09 23.12
C ALA A 739 12.25 -35.60 23.52
N ALA A 740 13.19 -34.69 23.81
CA ALA A 740 14.51 -34.98 24.36
C ALA A 740 14.51 -35.18 25.89
N GLY A 741 13.34 -35.13 26.55
CA GLY A 741 13.19 -35.37 27.99
C GLY A 741 13.42 -34.14 28.87
N LYS A 742 13.45 -32.94 28.29
CA LYS A 742 13.73 -31.68 29.00
C LYS A 742 12.45 -31.07 29.57
N GLU A 743 12.56 -30.42 30.72
CA GLU A 743 11.47 -29.67 31.34
C GLU A 743 11.39 -28.27 30.72
N VAL A 744 10.31 -27.97 30.00
CA VAL A 744 10.08 -26.66 29.38
C VAL A 744 8.89 -25.95 30.03
N LYS A 745 9.13 -24.72 30.48
CA LYS A 745 8.12 -23.79 31.04
C LYS A 745 8.14 -22.45 30.30
N PHE A 746 7.01 -21.75 30.29
CA PHE A 746 6.90 -20.40 29.75
C PHE A 746 6.71 -19.41 30.88
N ALA A 747 7.54 -18.38 30.93
CA ALA A 747 7.38 -17.28 31.87
C ALA A 747 6.74 -16.09 31.16
N ILE A 748 5.51 -15.76 31.57
CA ILE A 748 4.70 -14.72 30.94
C ILE A 748 4.71 -13.49 31.83
N HIS A 749 5.22 -12.39 31.28
CA HIS A 749 5.06 -11.08 31.90
C HIS A 749 3.69 -10.50 31.54
N PRO A 750 2.90 -9.96 32.50
CA PRO A 750 1.54 -9.47 32.26
C PRO A 750 1.46 -8.28 31.28
N VAL A 751 2.58 -7.63 31.00
CA VAL A 751 2.71 -6.50 30.05
C VAL A 751 3.54 -6.85 28.81
N ALA A 752 3.89 -8.12 28.60
CA ALA A 752 4.57 -8.55 27.37
C ALA A 752 3.61 -8.40 26.17
N GLY A 753 3.92 -7.48 25.25
CA GLY A 753 3.12 -7.21 24.06
C GLY A 753 2.33 -5.89 24.11
N ARG A 754 1.34 -5.73 23.22
CA ARG A 754 0.53 -4.49 23.12
C ARG A 754 -0.73 -4.48 24.00
N MET A 755 -1.05 -5.60 24.64
CA MET A 755 -2.19 -5.73 25.56
C MET A 755 -1.94 -6.83 26.60
N PRO A 756 -2.50 -6.75 27.81
CA PRO A 756 -2.42 -7.83 28.77
C PRO A 756 -2.95 -9.16 28.22
N GLY A 757 -2.25 -10.26 28.50
CA GLY A 757 -2.59 -11.60 27.99
C GLY A 757 -2.24 -11.86 26.52
N HIS A 758 -1.56 -10.92 25.84
CA HIS A 758 -1.21 -11.05 24.42
C HIS A 758 -0.38 -12.31 24.14
N MET A 759 0.63 -12.61 24.98
CA MET A 759 1.45 -13.81 24.82
C MET A 759 0.65 -15.10 25.05
N ASN A 760 -0.28 -15.12 26.02
CA ASN A 760 -1.13 -16.27 26.28
C ASN A 760 -1.99 -16.62 25.06
N VAL A 761 -2.52 -15.61 24.36
CA VAL A 761 -3.33 -15.81 23.14
C VAL A 761 -2.47 -16.37 22.00
N LEU A 762 -1.27 -15.83 21.78
CA LEU A 762 -0.37 -16.30 20.71
C LEU A 762 0.14 -17.72 20.94
N LEU A 763 0.45 -18.07 22.20
CA LEU A 763 0.86 -19.42 22.55
C LEU A 763 -0.33 -20.40 22.52
N ALA A 764 -1.54 -19.95 22.84
CA ALA A 764 -2.76 -20.74 22.68
C ALA A 764 -3.11 -20.99 21.20
N GLU A 765 -2.82 -20.05 20.30
CA GLU A 765 -3.02 -20.20 18.84
C GLU A 765 -2.24 -21.40 18.27
N VAL A 766 -1.08 -21.71 18.86
CA VAL A 766 -0.20 -22.81 18.45
C VAL A 766 -0.26 -24.01 19.42
N ASP A 767 -1.34 -24.11 20.19
CA ASP A 767 -1.62 -25.23 21.10
C ASP A 767 -0.52 -25.48 22.16
N VAL A 768 0.08 -24.44 22.74
CA VAL A 768 0.91 -24.59 23.95
C VAL A 768 -0.01 -24.86 25.16
N PRO A 769 0.24 -25.93 25.94
CA PRO A 769 -0.57 -26.26 27.11
C PRO A 769 -0.58 -25.15 28.17
N TYR A 770 -1.78 -24.82 28.68
CA TYR A 770 -1.95 -23.76 29.68
C TYR A 770 -1.21 -24.03 31.00
N ASP A 771 -1.02 -25.30 31.38
CA ASP A 771 -0.28 -25.70 32.58
C ASP A 771 1.21 -25.37 32.52
N LYS A 772 1.73 -25.03 31.33
CA LYS A 772 3.11 -24.59 31.10
C LYS A 772 3.27 -23.07 31.09
N LEU A 773 2.17 -22.33 31.04
CA LEU A 773 2.17 -20.87 31.05
C LEU A 773 2.12 -20.40 32.49
N HIS A 774 3.24 -19.90 33.00
CA HIS A 774 3.34 -19.39 34.35
C HIS A 774 3.44 -17.86 34.32
N GLU A 775 2.66 -17.20 35.16
CA GLU A 775 2.77 -15.76 35.36
C GLU A 775 4.06 -15.44 36.12
N MET A 776 4.62 -14.26 35.90
CA MET A 776 5.88 -13.80 36.51
C MET A 776 6.00 -14.07 38.02
N GLN A 777 4.92 -13.86 38.80
CA GLN A 777 4.93 -14.07 40.25
C GLN A 777 5.15 -15.53 40.66
N ASP A 778 4.77 -16.48 39.81
CA ASP A 778 4.83 -17.91 40.10
C ASP A 778 6.15 -18.54 39.63
N ILE A 779 6.86 -17.90 38.70
CA ILE A 779 8.03 -18.48 38.01
C ILE A 779 9.35 -17.77 38.27
N ASN A 780 9.38 -16.53 38.80
CA ASN A 780 10.64 -15.82 39.04
C ASN A 780 11.61 -16.61 39.94
N ASP A 781 11.11 -17.22 41.02
CA ASP A 781 11.90 -18.08 41.93
C ASP A 781 12.48 -19.34 41.26
N GLU A 782 12.05 -19.66 40.03
CA GLU A 782 12.53 -20.81 39.26
C GLU A 782 13.71 -20.46 38.32
N PHE A 783 13.93 -19.19 37.96
CA PHE A 783 15.04 -18.82 37.06
C PHE A 783 16.41 -19.24 37.63
N ALA A 784 16.63 -19.07 38.94
CA ALA A 784 17.84 -19.52 39.63
C ALA A 784 18.10 -21.05 39.56
N LYS A 785 17.10 -21.84 39.14
CA LYS A 785 17.19 -23.30 38.96
C LYS A 785 17.13 -23.72 37.49
N ALA A 786 17.00 -22.77 36.56
CA ALA A 786 16.94 -23.03 35.13
C ALA A 786 18.35 -23.11 34.54
N ASP A 787 18.57 -24.12 33.69
CA ASP A 787 19.84 -24.25 32.96
C ASP A 787 19.92 -23.20 31.85
N VAL A 788 18.79 -22.93 31.18
CA VAL A 788 18.68 -21.93 30.11
C VAL A 788 17.41 -21.09 30.28
N ALA A 789 17.57 -19.77 30.26
CA ALA A 789 16.49 -18.83 29.97
C ALA A 789 16.57 -18.39 28.49
N LEU A 790 15.52 -18.65 27.72
CA LEU A 790 15.43 -18.28 26.30
C LEU A 790 14.45 -17.11 26.13
N VAL A 791 14.98 -15.91 25.90
CA VAL A 791 14.22 -14.68 25.70
C VAL A 791 13.98 -14.45 24.21
N ILE A 792 12.73 -14.30 23.80
CA ILE A 792 12.34 -14.19 22.38
C ILE A 792 11.57 -12.89 22.16
N GLY A 793 12.28 -11.85 21.74
CA GLY A 793 11.73 -10.53 21.44
C GLY A 793 11.18 -9.79 22.65
N ALA A 794 11.72 -10.05 23.84
CA ALA A 794 11.40 -9.33 25.07
C ALA A 794 12.62 -8.49 25.50
N ASN A 795 12.39 -7.18 25.71
CA ASN A 795 13.42 -6.24 26.17
C ASN A 795 13.04 -5.68 27.55
N ASP A 796 12.07 -4.74 27.62
CA ASP A 796 11.77 -4.03 28.88
C ASP A 796 11.36 -4.97 30.03
N VAL A 797 10.60 -6.03 29.72
CA VAL A 797 10.05 -6.97 30.72
C VAL A 797 11.09 -7.91 31.32
N VAL A 798 12.31 -7.91 30.79
CA VAL A 798 13.46 -8.68 31.30
C VAL A 798 14.62 -7.77 31.70
N ASN A 799 14.47 -6.45 31.64
CA ASN A 799 15.57 -5.49 31.76
C ASN A 799 15.96 -5.24 33.22
N PRO A 800 17.16 -5.69 33.69
CA PRO A 800 17.61 -5.49 35.07
C PRO A 800 17.76 -4.02 35.50
N ALA A 801 17.86 -3.09 34.54
CA ALA A 801 17.87 -1.66 34.84
C ALA A 801 16.60 -1.20 35.60
N ALA A 802 15.51 -1.96 35.52
CA ALA A 802 14.33 -1.72 36.35
C ALA A 802 14.63 -1.75 37.87
N ASN A 803 15.64 -2.50 38.30
CA ASN A 803 16.03 -2.63 39.70
C ASN A 803 17.07 -1.59 40.13
N THR A 804 17.86 -1.05 39.20
CA THR A 804 19.10 -0.31 39.50
C THR A 804 19.12 1.13 38.96
N ALA A 805 18.43 1.42 37.86
CA ALA A 805 18.50 2.70 37.17
C ALA A 805 17.43 3.70 37.68
N GLU A 806 17.69 4.31 38.84
CA GLU A 806 16.84 5.33 39.45
C GLU A 806 16.48 6.47 38.48
N GLY A 807 15.18 6.79 38.39
CA GLY A 807 14.67 7.88 37.55
C GLY A 807 14.31 7.49 36.11
N THR A 808 14.49 6.22 35.73
CA THR A 808 14.06 5.71 34.42
C THR A 808 12.59 5.26 34.43
N PRO A 809 11.90 5.22 33.27
CA PRO A 809 10.49 4.80 33.20
C PRO A 809 10.21 3.37 33.68
N ILE A 810 11.21 2.49 33.69
CA ILE A 810 11.10 1.11 34.19
C ILE A 810 11.60 0.95 35.62
N TYR A 811 12.13 2.00 36.26
CA TYR A 811 12.61 1.90 37.63
C TYR A 811 11.47 1.51 38.60
N GLY A 812 11.64 0.38 39.28
CA GLY A 812 10.62 -0.21 40.15
C GLY A 812 9.53 -1.00 39.41
N MET A 813 9.64 -1.17 38.09
CA MET A 813 8.79 -2.08 37.33
C MET A 813 9.17 -3.54 37.68
N PRO A 814 8.21 -4.39 38.07
CA PRO A 814 8.49 -5.82 38.16
C PRO A 814 8.98 -6.35 36.81
N ILE A 815 9.98 -7.22 36.81
CA ILE A 815 10.54 -7.86 35.61
C ILE A 815 10.63 -9.37 35.82
N LEU A 816 10.84 -10.12 34.74
CA LEU A 816 11.24 -11.51 34.81
C LEU A 816 12.74 -11.60 35.11
N ASP A 817 13.11 -12.33 36.16
CA ASP A 817 14.49 -12.43 36.67
C ASP A 817 15.36 -13.39 35.82
N VAL A 818 15.34 -13.21 34.50
CA VAL A 818 16.09 -14.06 33.54
C VAL A 818 17.60 -14.03 33.76
N GLU A 819 18.09 -13.00 34.46
CA GLU A 819 19.50 -12.87 34.81
C GLU A 819 19.98 -13.96 35.78
N ASP A 820 19.08 -14.56 36.56
CA ASP A 820 19.40 -15.61 37.53
C ASP A 820 19.61 -17.00 36.90
N ALA A 821 19.20 -17.21 35.64
CA ALA A 821 19.40 -18.48 34.95
C ALA A 821 20.88 -18.74 34.64
N LYS A 822 21.29 -20.02 34.62
CA LYS A 822 22.70 -20.42 34.40
C LYS A 822 23.24 -19.92 33.04
N HIS A 823 22.47 -20.13 31.97
CA HIS A 823 22.75 -19.59 30.64
C HIS A 823 21.56 -18.76 30.14
N LEU A 824 21.85 -17.69 29.40
CA LEU A 824 20.84 -16.81 28.83
C LEU A 824 20.99 -16.77 27.32
N ILE A 825 19.91 -17.03 26.60
CA ILE A 825 19.86 -16.92 25.14
C ILE A 825 18.84 -15.84 24.82
N ILE A 826 19.25 -14.81 24.09
CA ILE A 826 18.39 -13.67 23.76
C ILE A 826 18.28 -13.58 22.24
N CYS A 827 17.06 -13.77 21.72
CA CYS A 827 16.71 -13.45 20.34
C CYS A 827 16.03 -12.08 20.33
N ASN A 828 16.76 -11.03 19.92
CA ASN A 828 16.20 -9.68 19.83
C ASN A 828 16.65 -8.98 18.54
N PHE A 829 15.89 -8.00 18.06
CA PHE A 829 16.17 -7.37 16.76
C PHE A 829 17.51 -6.63 16.73
N ASP A 830 17.80 -5.88 17.79
CA ASP A 830 19.02 -5.09 17.97
C ASP A 830 19.35 -4.97 19.47
N LYS A 831 20.42 -4.24 19.80
CA LYS A 831 20.78 -3.89 21.19
C LYS A 831 20.08 -2.62 21.68
N LEU A 832 19.21 -1.99 20.88
CA LEU A 832 18.60 -0.71 21.23
C LEU A 832 17.60 -0.87 22.38
N PRO A 833 17.35 0.21 23.13
CA PRO A 833 16.31 0.23 24.14
C PRO A 833 14.94 -0.26 23.64
N GLY A 834 14.20 -0.90 24.55
CA GLY A 834 12.81 -1.27 24.29
C GLY A 834 11.87 -0.06 24.27
N TYR A 835 10.59 -0.33 24.44
CA TYR A 835 9.55 0.71 24.46
C TYR A 835 9.78 1.77 25.55
N ALA A 836 10.45 1.39 26.64
CA ALA A 836 10.76 2.30 27.74
C ALA A 836 11.91 3.27 27.45
N GLY A 837 12.67 3.09 26.38
CA GLY A 837 13.83 3.94 26.07
C GLY A 837 14.98 3.80 27.06
N VAL A 838 15.09 2.66 27.75
CA VAL A 838 16.18 2.32 28.68
C VAL A 838 17.02 1.19 28.12
N ASP A 839 18.34 1.37 28.10
CA ASP A 839 19.29 0.33 27.68
C ASP A 839 19.13 -0.91 28.55
N ASN A 840 19.32 -2.09 27.95
CA ASN A 840 19.23 -3.35 28.66
C ASN A 840 20.62 -3.87 29.00
N PRO A 841 21.04 -3.89 30.29
CA PRO A 841 22.35 -4.39 30.69
C PRO A 841 22.63 -5.81 30.21
N LEU A 842 21.60 -6.65 29.99
CA LEU A 842 21.77 -8.01 29.50
C LEU A 842 22.38 -8.10 28.08
N TYR A 843 22.44 -6.99 27.33
CA TYR A 843 22.99 -6.96 25.97
C TYR A 843 24.46 -6.56 25.93
N ASP A 844 25.00 -6.15 27.08
CA ASP A 844 26.41 -5.88 27.27
C ASP A 844 27.15 -7.18 27.59
N GLU A 845 28.17 -7.47 26.78
CA GLU A 845 29.00 -8.68 26.90
C GLU A 845 29.78 -8.71 28.21
N ASP A 846 30.04 -7.54 28.80
CA ASP A 846 30.73 -7.39 30.08
C ASP A 846 29.79 -7.51 31.29
N TYR A 847 28.46 -7.51 31.10
CA TYR A 847 27.49 -7.55 32.20
C TYR A 847 27.46 -8.91 32.91
N ARG A 848 27.44 -10.00 32.14
CA ARG A 848 27.54 -11.37 32.66
C ARG A 848 28.15 -12.32 31.64
N SER A 849 28.92 -13.29 32.13
CA SER A 849 29.31 -14.46 31.35
C SER A 849 28.11 -15.38 31.09
N GLY A 850 28.11 -16.08 29.96
CA GLY A 850 27.09 -17.08 29.64
C GLY A 850 25.80 -16.51 29.04
N THR A 851 25.90 -15.44 28.26
CA THR A 851 24.81 -14.87 27.46
C THR A 851 25.12 -15.05 25.97
N ALA A 852 24.22 -15.69 25.23
CA ALA A 852 24.25 -15.78 23.78
C ALA A 852 23.22 -14.80 23.22
N LEU A 853 23.71 -13.68 22.67
CA LEU A 853 22.87 -12.66 22.07
C LEU A 853 22.79 -12.85 20.56
N LEU A 854 21.59 -13.18 20.07
CA LEU A 854 21.29 -13.40 18.67
C LEU A 854 20.49 -12.18 18.16
N LEU A 855 21.12 -11.36 17.33
CA LEU A 855 20.55 -10.14 16.77
C LEU A 855 19.87 -10.41 15.42
N GLY A 856 18.73 -9.77 15.17
CA GLY A 856 17.95 -9.88 13.94
C GLY A 856 16.48 -10.25 14.19
N ASP A 857 15.73 -10.45 13.11
CA ASP A 857 14.32 -10.84 13.22
C ASP A 857 14.17 -12.10 14.08
N ALA A 858 13.27 -12.06 15.08
CA ALA A 858 13.16 -13.13 16.07
C ALA A 858 12.78 -14.50 15.45
N LYS A 859 12.17 -14.53 14.26
CA LYS A 859 11.90 -15.78 13.53
C LYS A 859 13.17 -16.32 12.88
N GLU A 860 14.03 -15.46 12.37
CA GLU A 860 15.31 -15.84 11.76
C GLU A 860 16.30 -16.33 12.81
N THR A 861 16.49 -15.58 13.90
CA THR A 861 17.41 -15.95 14.98
C THR A 861 16.97 -17.25 15.68
N LEU A 862 15.66 -17.42 15.90
CA LEU A 862 15.12 -18.66 16.48
C LEU A 862 15.28 -19.86 15.53
N ASN A 863 15.11 -19.67 14.22
CA ASN A 863 15.42 -20.71 13.23
C ASN A 863 16.91 -21.06 13.21
N GLY A 864 17.80 -20.06 13.31
CA GLY A 864 19.24 -20.24 13.47
C GLY A 864 19.56 -21.12 14.68
N LEU A 865 18.99 -20.77 15.84
CA LEU A 865 19.14 -21.50 17.09
C LEU A 865 18.61 -22.94 17.02
N ILE A 866 17.42 -23.17 16.44
CA ILE A 866 16.87 -24.53 16.24
C ILE A 866 17.79 -25.36 15.34
N ARG A 867 18.35 -24.77 14.28
CA ARG A 867 19.33 -25.45 13.42
C ARG A 867 20.62 -25.79 14.17
N ALA A 868 21.10 -24.92 15.04
CA ALA A 868 22.28 -25.17 15.86
C ALA A 868 22.03 -26.25 16.92
N TYR A 869 20.88 -26.20 17.60
CA TYR A 869 20.44 -27.23 18.54
C TYR A 869 20.38 -28.62 17.88
N ARG A 870 19.79 -28.73 16.68
CA ARG A 870 19.71 -30.00 15.92
C ARG A 870 21.06 -30.55 15.44
N LYS A 871 22.12 -29.74 15.46
CA LYS A 871 23.48 -30.17 15.10
C LYS A 871 24.26 -30.72 16.29
N CYS A 872 23.80 -30.44 17.52
CA CYS A 872 24.27 -31.06 18.74
C CYS A 872 23.66 -32.46 18.83
#